data_AF-A0A319D8S1-F1
#
_entry.id   AF-A0A319D8S1-F1
#
_cell.length_a   1.000
_cell.length_b   1.000
_cell.length_c   1.000
_cell.angle_alpha   90.00
_cell.angle_beta   90.00
_cell.angle_gamma   90.00
#
_symmetry.space_group_name_H-M   'P 1'
#
loop_
_entity.id
_entity.type
_entity.pdbx_description
1 polymer ?
#
loop_
_entity_poly.entity_id
_entity_poly.type
_entity_poly.pdbx_seq_one_letter_code
_entity_poly.pdbx_strand_id
1 'polypeptide(L)'
;MVGLASAAGLVGFLSEPDAELRVFALKTLDSQIDLLWTEVVDAVPQIEALYEDESFPERELAALVAAKVYYHLQEYNESMVFALGAGKLFKLDNGGEFEETIIAKCVDTFISLSAAQRPAAGDQTANLNTAFPTPVEGATSTSASLTSPITPFSQSALPSKSLLSRQEVPGVDAAYPGGEDVGVNHVETPLVLKRGVQGQLHAIIDRLFEQCFVQKRYRQVIGIAIEAKSLDVLRRTIIRASDDEKKQHGESRRSEELMEYVLDICMGIVQERGFRNEILKLILELLNEIPAPDYFSIAKCVVYLNEHAMASVILRQLVEKGDARSLAVAYQISFDLYDNSTQEFLQKVRREISDLVPEKGDSEQTETAAEGEESKESDPLLDSQSTAIGESSKVSPEARIAFKNILDILEGVKTFELNLEFLYRNSKSDIAILNKLRDTLEARNSIFHTAVTLSNAFMHAGTTHDKFFRENLDWLGKAVNWSKFTATAALGVIHKGNLNQGKQLLTPYLPKVHQVAGVGVPGSVYSQGGSLYAFGLIYANHGGMAVDLIRDYFKKATDEVIQHGGALGLGVAGMATGDEGIYEDLRNVLYTDSALNGEAVGLAMGLVMLGTGNMKVLEDMIQYAHDTQHEKIVRGLAMGMALIMYGRQEAADELINGLLGDPDPTLRYGGIMTIALAYCGTSSNKAVRKLLHVAVSDVNDDVRRVAVLSLGFILFRKHQSVPRMVELLSESYNPHVRYGAAMALGISCAGTGLDEAIDLLEPMLKDSTDFVRQGALIALAMVLVQQNEAMNPRVSTLRKAMMKMIGDRHEDAMAKFGCAVALGIIDAGGRNCTISLQTQTGNLNMPGIVGAAVFIQYWYWFPLTHFLSLSFTPTSVIGVDQSLEVPFFKFHSNTRPSLFDYPPEQQVKTEEAPEKVKTAVLSTTAQAKRRAQRREKQQRRESMDIDQTPATPKVSDQTPDKMETDESAVKGEEDGKDGEKDGEKDGEKEAGEGQKKKIEREKVGYELENMSRVLPAQLKYLTFPDPRYEPVKRPTGGVVVVLDKTPEEARETIELQASAREIPGAARAPTERAPEFPAGGRSFGRGPLVAEEDVGAGAAAAAGVLTAVDEDEEGAEEAPVPDDFEYETDGEDE
;
A
#
# COMPACT_ATOMS: atom_id res chain seq x y z
N MET A 1 -31.56 -57.07 42.15
CA MET A 1 -30.36 -56.88 42.97
C MET A 1 -29.31 -56.26 42.08
N VAL A 2 -29.05 -54.96 42.27
CA VAL A 2 -27.86 -54.31 41.70
C VAL A 2 -26.85 -54.34 42.83
N GLY A 3 -25.84 -55.22 42.73
CA GLY A 3 -24.72 -55.18 43.65
C GLY A 3 -23.86 -53.97 43.28
N LEU A 4 -23.65 -53.05 44.21
CA LEU A 4 -22.51 -52.15 44.09
C LEU A 4 -21.26 -53.04 44.19
N ALA A 5 -20.57 -53.20 43.06
CA ALA A 5 -19.23 -53.75 43.07
C ALA A 5 -18.33 -52.69 43.70
N SER A 6 -17.89 -52.90 44.94
CA SER A 6 -16.83 -52.08 45.53
C SER A 6 -15.48 -52.59 45.02
N ALA A 7 -14.63 -51.67 44.59
CA ALA A 7 -13.27 -51.95 44.16
C ALA A 7 -12.35 -52.33 45.32
N ALA A 8 -12.75 -52.12 46.58
CA ALA A 8 -11.94 -52.42 47.77
C ALA A 8 -11.37 -53.87 47.79
N GLY A 9 -12.12 -54.85 47.26
CA GLY A 9 -11.61 -56.22 47.10
C GLY A 9 -10.53 -56.36 46.03
N LEU A 10 -10.65 -55.63 44.92
CA LEU A 10 -9.66 -55.59 43.83
C LEU A 10 -8.40 -54.83 44.24
N VAL A 11 -8.56 -53.71 44.96
CA VAL A 11 -7.46 -52.95 45.58
C VAL A 11 -6.71 -53.81 46.61
N GLY A 12 -7.43 -54.61 47.41
CA GLY A 12 -6.81 -55.60 48.29
C GLY A 12 -5.87 -56.57 47.55
N PHE A 13 -6.28 -57.07 46.38
CA PHE A 13 -5.45 -57.96 45.55
C PHE A 13 -4.23 -57.27 44.91
N LEU A 14 -4.19 -55.93 44.80
CA LEU A 14 -2.98 -55.21 44.39
C LEU A 14 -1.91 -55.22 45.49
N SER A 15 -2.33 -55.23 46.76
CA SER A 15 -1.42 -55.23 47.92
C SER A 15 -0.79 -56.60 48.22
N GLU A 16 -1.40 -57.69 47.76
CA GLU A 16 -0.83 -59.04 47.86
C GLU A 16 0.44 -59.18 46.99
N PRO A 17 1.42 -60.02 47.37
CA PRO A 17 2.69 -60.15 46.64
C PRO A 17 2.61 -61.07 45.39
N ASP A 18 1.48 -61.74 45.16
CA ASP A 18 1.33 -62.69 44.05
C ASP A 18 1.06 -61.97 42.71
N ALA A 19 1.90 -62.25 41.72
CA ALA A 19 1.80 -61.67 40.39
C ALA A 19 0.54 -62.08 39.64
N GLU A 20 0.03 -63.31 39.83
CA GLU A 20 -1.20 -63.76 39.16
C GLU A 20 -2.44 -63.03 39.70
N LEU A 21 -2.50 -62.78 41.01
CA LEU A 21 -3.57 -61.99 41.64
C LEU A 21 -3.53 -60.52 41.21
N ARG A 22 -2.34 -59.91 41.13
CA ARG A 22 -2.17 -58.53 40.62
C ARG A 22 -2.63 -58.40 39.17
N VAL A 23 -2.26 -59.35 38.32
CA VAL A 23 -2.71 -59.43 36.92
C VAL A 23 -4.24 -59.55 36.82
N PHE A 24 -4.85 -60.41 37.63
CA PHE A 24 -6.31 -60.56 37.67
C PHE A 24 -7.02 -59.30 38.15
N ALA A 25 -6.48 -58.63 39.18
CA ALA A 25 -7.00 -57.37 39.69
C ALA A 25 -6.96 -56.27 38.62
N LEU A 26 -5.79 -56.04 38.00
CA LEU A 26 -5.61 -55.01 36.97
C LEU A 26 -6.53 -55.23 35.74
N LYS A 27 -6.67 -56.46 35.26
CA LYS A 27 -7.61 -56.80 34.15
C LYS A 27 -9.07 -56.54 34.50
N THR A 28 -9.46 -56.82 35.75
CA THR A 28 -10.83 -56.58 36.20
C THR A 28 -11.08 -55.07 36.35
N LEU A 29 -10.11 -54.33 36.92
CA LEU A 29 -10.15 -52.88 37.04
C LEU A 29 -10.27 -52.18 35.69
N ASP A 30 -9.46 -52.54 34.68
CA ASP A 30 -9.51 -51.95 33.33
C ASP A 30 -10.92 -52.03 32.70
N SER A 31 -11.66 -53.11 32.97
CA SER A 31 -13.00 -53.36 32.44
C SER A 31 -14.13 -52.61 33.14
N GLN A 32 -13.88 -52.02 34.31
CA GLN A 32 -14.90 -51.38 35.17
C GLN A 32 -14.48 -49.98 35.65
N ILE A 33 -13.35 -49.45 35.18
CA ILE A 33 -12.74 -48.23 35.73
C ILE A 33 -13.65 -47.01 35.66
N ASP A 34 -14.45 -46.88 34.60
CA ASP A 34 -15.39 -45.76 34.41
C ASP A 34 -16.50 -45.72 35.48
N LEU A 35 -16.74 -46.85 36.15
CA LEU A 35 -17.67 -46.98 37.27
C LEU A 35 -16.98 -46.98 38.64
N LEU A 36 -15.71 -47.38 38.70
CA LEU A 36 -14.98 -47.68 39.95
C LEU A 36 -13.87 -46.68 40.29
N TRP A 37 -13.52 -45.75 39.40
CA TRP A 37 -12.36 -44.87 39.55
C TRP A 37 -12.29 -44.19 40.92
N THR A 38 -13.42 -43.73 41.49
CA THR A 38 -13.47 -43.06 42.81
C THR A 38 -12.91 -43.90 43.96
N GLU A 39 -12.98 -45.22 43.90
CA GLU A 39 -12.41 -46.14 44.90
C GLU A 39 -10.96 -46.57 44.55
N VAL A 40 -10.51 -46.32 43.32
CA VAL A 40 -9.18 -46.70 42.81
C VAL A 40 -8.17 -45.55 42.92
N VAL A 41 -8.62 -44.30 43.00
CA VAL A 41 -7.77 -43.10 43.20
C VAL A 41 -6.80 -43.27 44.38
N ASP A 42 -7.29 -43.73 45.53
CA ASP A 42 -6.45 -43.95 46.73
C ASP A 42 -5.37 -45.03 46.53
N ALA A 43 -5.52 -45.89 45.51
CA ALA A 43 -4.59 -46.97 45.19
C ALA A 43 -3.61 -46.62 44.05
N VAL A 44 -3.72 -45.45 43.42
CA VAL A 44 -2.85 -45.04 42.28
C VAL A 44 -1.36 -45.19 42.57
N PRO A 45 -0.81 -44.78 43.74
CA PRO A 45 0.63 -44.96 44.02
C PRO A 45 1.08 -46.43 44.05
N GLN A 46 0.17 -47.37 44.34
CA GLN A 46 0.47 -48.81 44.26
C GLN A 46 0.53 -49.28 42.81
N ILE A 47 -0.33 -48.73 41.94
CA ILE A 47 -0.36 -49.01 40.51
C ILE A 47 0.87 -48.38 39.82
N GLU A 48 1.30 -47.19 40.23
CA GLU A 48 2.58 -46.58 39.81
C GLU A 48 3.77 -47.47 40.20
N ALA A 49 3.84 -47.96 41.44
CA ALA A 49 4.91 -48.85 41.88
C ALA A 49 4.96 -50.17 41.09
N LEU A 50 3.80 -50.71 40.66
CA LEU A 50 3.71 -51.86 39.75
C LEU A 50 4.13 -51.52 38.31
N TYR A 51 4.07 -50.25 37.91
CA TYR A 51 4.58 -49.78 36.63
C TYR A 51 6.11 -49.54 36.67
N GLU A 52 6.66 -49.11 37.80
CA GLU A 52 8.10 -48.90 37.98
C GLU A 52 8.89 -50.22 38.13
N ASP A 53 8.24 -51.29 38.59
CA ASP A 53 8.86 -52.62 38.73
C ASP A 53 9.12 -53.30 37.36
N GLU A 54 10.39 -53.30 36.94
CA GLU A 54 10.84 -53.98 35.71
C GLU A 54 10.66 -55.51 35.73
N SER A 55 10.44 -56.12 36.90
CA SER A 55 10.23 -57.57 37.02
C SER A 55 8.77 -58.00 36.78
N PHE A 56 7.82 -57.05 36.70
CA PHE A 56 6.40 -57.36 36.60
C PHE A 56 5.94 -57.66 35.14
N PRO A 57 5.31 -58.82 34.86
CA PRO A 57 5.00 -59.24 33.49
C PRO A 57 4.00 -58.38 32.71
N GLU A 58 3.02 -57.76 33.38
CA GLU A 58 1.96 -56.96 32.74
C GLU A 58 2.06 -55.47 33.10
N ARG A 59 3.29 -54.95 33.16
CA ARG A 59 3.61 -53.54 33.38
C ARG A 59 2.83 -52.58 32.47
N GLU A 60 2.67 -52.93 31.19
CA GLU A 60 1.89 -52.15 30.21
C GLU A 60 0.42 -51.97 30.66
N LEU A 61 -0.15 -52.95 31.36
CA LEU A 61 -1.56 -52.96 31.78
C LEU A 61 -1.75 -52.14 33.07
N ALA A 62 -0.79 -52.17 34.00
CA ALA A 62 -0.76 -51.25 35.13
C ALA A 62 -0.73 -49.78 34.67
N ALA A 63 0.08 -49.48 33.64
CA ALA A 63 0.15 -48.15 33.04
C ALA A 63 -1.20 -47.70 32.43
N LEU A 64 -1.90 -48.59 31.71
CA LEU A 64 -3.21 -48.28 31.13
C LEU A 64 -4.27 -47.99 32.20
N VAL A 65 -4.29 -48.80 33.27
CA VAL A 65 -5.20 -48.60 34.41
C VAL A 65 -4.92 -47.27 35.10
N ALA A 66 -3.66 -46.95 35.41
CA ALA A 66 -3.27 -45.66 35.97
C ALA A 66 -3.71 -44.50 35.06
N ALA A 67 -3.45 -44.60 33.75
CA ALA A 67 -3.82 -43.57 32.78
C ALA A 67 -5.33 -43.26 32.79
N LYS A 68 -6.19 -44.29 32.87
CA LYS A 68 -7.65 -44.11 32.96
C LYS A 68 -8.10 -43.48 34.27
N VAL A 69 -7.45 -43.76 35.41
CA VAL A 69 -7.74 -43.07 36.67
C VAL A 69 -7.35 -41.59 36.60
N TYR A 70 -6.16 -41.28 36.08
CA TYR A 70 -5.71 -39.89 35.90
C TYR A 70 -6.57 -39.10 34.91
N TYR A 71 -7.13 -39.76 33.89
CA TYR A 71 -8.11 -39.15 32.98
C TYR A 71 -9.39 -38.72 33.72
N HIS A 72 -9.94 -39.60 34.58
CA HIS A 72 -11.12 -39.26 35.40
C HIS A 72 -10.82 -38.22 36.50
N LEU A 73 -9.57 -38.15 36.97
CA LEU A 73 -9.06 -37.06 37.83
C LEU A 73 -8.83 -35.73 37.07
N GLN A 74 -8.96 -35.71 35.74
CA GLN A 74 -8.67 -34.56 34.86
C GLN A 74 -7.18 -34.15 34.81
N GLU A 75 -6.28 -34.99 35.33
CA GLU A 75 -4.82 -34.80 35.28
C GLU A 75 -4.25 -35.37 33.97
N TYR A 76 -4.68 -34.79 32.85
CA TYR A 76 -4.39 -35.29 31.50
C TYR A 76 -2.89 -35.41 31.19
N ASN A 77 -2.04 -34.60 31.81
CA ASN A 77 -0.59 -34.67 31.62
C ASN A 77 0.02 -35.96 32.20
N GLU A 78 -0.46 -36.42 33.36
CA GLU A 78 0.01 -37.68 33.97
C GLU A 78 -0.62 -38.87 33.27
N SER A 79 -1.94 -38.78 32.98
CA SER A 79 -2.68 -39.74 32.16
C SER A 79 -1.98 -40.06 30.84
N MET A 80 -1.55 -39.03 30.11
CA MET A 80 -0.82 -39.17 28.86
C MET A 80 0.52 -39.91 29.04
N VAL A 81 1.31 -39.57 30.06
CA VAL A 81 2.60 -40.23 30.31
C VAL A 81 2.43 -41.72 30.59
N PHE A 82 1.41 -42.10 31.36
CA PHE A 82 1.10 -43.50 31.62
C PHE A 82 0.49 -44.21 30.40
N ALA A 83 -0.32 -43.53 29.59
CA ALA A 83 -0.84 -44.08 28.33
C ALA A 83 0.26 -44.35 27.30
N LEU A 84 1.26 -43.46 27.20
CA LEU A 84 2.48 -43.69 26.41
C LEU A 84 3.28 -44.90 26.94
N GLY A 85 3.40 -45.02 28.26
CA GLY A 85 4.01 -46.16 28.95
C GLY A 85 3.28 -47.50 28.74
N ALA A 86 1.98 -47.48 28.41
CA ALA A 86 1.18 -48.66 28.08
C ALA A 86 1.44 -49.23 26.67
N GLY A 87 2.14 -48.49 25.81
CA GLY A 87 2.67 -48.96 24.53
C GLY A 87 1.65 -49.65 23.63
N LYS A 88 1.68 -50.98 23.56
CA LYS A 88 0.85 -51.79 22.64
C LYS A 88 -0.60 -51.93 23.08
N LEU A 89 -0.89 -51.75 24.36
CA LEU A 89 -2.25 -51.84 24.88
C LEU A 89 -3.08 -50.60 24.56
N PHE A 90 -2.43 -49.45 24.36
CA PHE A 90 -3.07 -48.22 23.90
C PHE A 90 -3.36 -48.30 22.38
N LYS A 91 -4.64 -48.46 22.01
CA LYS A 91 -5.08 -48.66 20.63
C LYS A 91 -5.73 -47.42 20.06
N LEU A 92 -5.00 -46.73 19.17
CA LEU A 92 -5.45 -45.56 18.43
C LEU A 92 -6.71 -45.79 17.56
N ASP A 93 -7.02 -47.05 17.25
CA ASP A 93 -8.12 -47.42 16.34
C ASP A 93 -9.49 -47.54 17.06
N ASN A 94 -9.51 -47.43 18.39
CA ASN A 94 -10.73 -47.31 19.19
C ASN A 94 -11.14 -45.83 19.30
N GLY A 95 -12.27 -45.45 18.69
CA GLY A 95 -12.85 -44.11 18.85
C GLY A 95 -13.59 -43.93 20.18
N GLY A 96 -12.88 -44.07 21.30
CA GLY A 96 -13.37 -43.80 22.65
C GLY A 96 -12.98 -42.39 23.11
N GLU A 97 -13.79 -41.81 24.01
CA GLU A 97 -13.56 -40.44 24.54
C GLU A 97 -12.19 -40.31 25.25
N PHE A 98 -11.75 -41.39 25.91
CA PHE A 98 -10.43 -41.50 26.54
C PHE A 98 -9.30 -41.45 25.50
N GLU A 99 -9.35 -42.30 24.47
CA GLU A 99 -8.36 -42.36 23.41
C GLU A 99 -8.28 -41.04 22.63
N GLU A 100 -9.42 -40.45 22.23
CA GLU A 100 -9.45 -39.17 21.50
C GLU A 100 -8.84 -38.02 22.33
N THR A 101 -9.18 -37.91 23.61
CA THR A 101 -8.64 -36.86 24.51
C THR A 101 -7.14 -36.99 24.72
N ILE A 102 -6.64 -38.23 24.90
CA ILE A 102 -5.20 -38.47 25.06
C ILE A 102 -4.44 -38.26 23.75
N ILE A 103 -5.00 -38.64 22.60
CA ILE A 103 -4.40 -38.36 21.30
C ILE A 103 -4.29 -36.84 21.08
N ALA A 104 -5.32 -36.06 21.39
CA ALA A 104 -5.25 -34.60 21.34
C ALA A 104 -4.13 -34.07 22.24
N LYS A 105 -4.03 -34.55 23.49
CA LYS A 105 -2.97 -34.12 24.42
C LYS A 105 -1.56 -34.54 23.97
N CYS A 106 -1.41 -35.70 23.34
CA CYS A 106 -0.17 -36.13 22.70
C CYS A 106 0.23 -35.17 21.55
N VAL A 107 -0.71 -34.72 20.73
CA VAL A 107 -0.43 -33.76 19.66
C VAL A 107 -0.02 -32.39 20.23
N ASP A 108 -0.76 -31.84 21.20
CA ASP A 108 -0.43 -30.56 21.84
C ASP A 108 0.96 -30.57 22.51
N THR A 109 1.28 -31.67 23.20
CA THR A 109 2.57 -31.81 23.89
C THR A 109 3.72 -32.07 22.93
N PHE A 110 3.48 -32.77 21.81
CA PHE A 110 4.44 -32.91 20.71
C PHE A 110 4.75 -31.55 20.04
N ILE A 111 3.71 -30.75 19.76
CA ILE A 111 3.83 -29.40 19.19
C ILE A 111 4.66 -28.51 20.11
N SER A 112 4.29 -28.41 21.40
CA SER A 112 5.00 -27.57 22.36
C SER A 112 6.44 -28.03 22.64
N LEU A 113 6.70 -29.34 22.70
CA LEU A 113 8.06 -29.88 22.81
C LEU A 113 8.94 -29.52 21.60
N SER A 114 8.40 -29.71 20.39
CA SER A 114 9.16 -29.50 19.15
C SER A 114 9.39 -28.00 18.89
N ALA A 115 8.40 -27.15 19.21
CA ALA A 115 8.54 -25.71 19.18
C ALA A 115 9.55 -25.17 20.22
N ALA A 116 9.68 -25.81 21.39
CA ALA A 116 10.64 -25.44 22.43
C ALA A 116 12.07 -25.94 22.16
N GLN A 117 12.23 -27.09 21.50
CA GLN A 117 13.55 -27.61 21.11
C GLN A 117 14.24 -26.79 20.01
N ARG A 118 13.47 -25.99 19.26
CA ARG A 118 13.96 -25.02 18.28
C ARG A 118 13.98 -23.62 18.94
N PRO A 119 15.05 -23.21 19.66
CA PRO A 119 15.24 -21.79 19.94
C PRO A 119 15.29 -21.03 18.61
N ALA A 120 14.88 -19.77 18.59
CA ALA A 120 14.88 -18.94 17.38
C ALA A 120 16.30 -18.82 16.82
N ALA A 121 16.62 -19.66 15.82
CA ALA A 121 17.92 -19.74 15.21
C ALA A 121 18.05 -18.64 14.15
N GLY A 122 18.48 -17.44 14.58
CA GLY A 122 18.72 -16.33 13.66
C GLY A 122 18.51 -14.95 14.28
N ASP A 123 19.40 -14.54 15.17
CA ASP A 123 20.41 -13.53 14.81
C ASP A 123 21.48 -13.44 15.91
N GLN A 124 22.71 -13.07 15.54
CA GLN A 124 23.67 -12.61 16.53
C GLN A 124 23.19 -11.25 17.02
N THR A 125 22.65 -11.21 18.25
CA THR A 125 22.27 -9.95 18.93
C THR A 125 23.53 -9.17 19.31
N ALA A 126 24.13 -8.52 18.31
CA ALA A 126 25.19 -7.54 18.50
C ALA A 126 24.54 -6.28 19.11
N ASN A 127 24.67 -6.18 20.43
CA ASN A 127 24.01 -5.19 21.28
C ASN A 127 24.15 -3.75 20.76
N LEU A 128 23.02 -3.11 20.41
CA LEU A 128 22.87 -1.66 20.28
C LEU A 128 22.81 -0.97 21.66
N ASN A 129 22.89 -1.73 22.77
CA ASN A 129 22.92 -1.22 24.15
C ASN A 129 24.02 -0.17 24.46
N THR A 130 24.99 0.06 23.56
CA THR A 130 25.98 1.15 23.68
C THR A 130 25.56 2.47 23.04
N ALA A 131 24.55 2.48 22.17
CA ALA A 131 24.07 3.68 21.47
C ALA A 131 23.03 4.47 22.29
N PHE A 132 22.25 3.78 23.13
CA PHE A 132 21.25 4.40 23.99
C PHE A 132 21.80 4.70 25.39
N PRO A 133 21.51 5.88 25.98
CA PRO A 133 21.87 6.17 27.37
C PRO A 133 21.07 5.28 28.33
N THR A 134 21.71 4.21 28.82
CA THR A 134 21.07 3.31 29.79
C THR A 134 20.49 4.07 30.99
N PRO A 135 19.21 3.85 31.35
CA PRO A 135 18.65 4.43 32.57
C PRO A 135 19.30 3.75 33.77
N VAL A 136 20.28 4.42 34.38
CA VAL A 136 21.03 3.88 35.53
C VAL A 136 20.13 3.83 36.76
N GLU A 137 19.43 2.70 36.95
CA GLU A 137 18.86 2.30 38.24
C GLU A 137 19.98 2.05 39.24
N GLY A 138 20.51 3.12 39.84
CA GLY A 138 21.61 3.00 40.80
C GLY A 138 22.51 4.19 41.04
N ALA A 139 22.07 5.43 40.80
CA ALA A 139 22.85 6.64 41.13
C ALA A 139 22.11 7.58 42.08
N THR A 140 22.52 7.60 43.34
CA THR A 140 21.94 8.48 44.38
C THR A 140 22.34 9.95 44.17
N SER A 141 21.35 10.79 43.87
CA SER A 141 21.24 12.19 44.31
C SER A 141 22.50 13.08 44.28
N THR A 142 22.79 13.70 43.14
CA THR A 142 23.80 14.80 43.04
C THR A 142 23.32 16.03 42.24
N SER A 143 22.01 16.21 42.05
CA SER A 143 21.39 17.36 41.37
C SER A 143 20.52 18.24 42.28
N ALA A 144 20.92 18.38 43.56
CA ALA A 144 20.20 19.15 44.58
C ALA A 144 20.94 20.43 45.03
N SER A 145 21.70 21.06 44.13
CA SER A 145 22.51 22.23 44.46
C SER A 145 22.69 23.18 43.27
N LEU A 146 21.63 23.90 42.87
CA LEU A 146 21.69 25.18 42.14
C LEU A 146 20.31 25.88 42.02
N THR A 147 19.57 26.05 43.13
CA THR A 147 18.41 26.97 43.18
C THR A 147 18.43 27.79 44.48
N SER A 148 18.19 29.10 44.35
CA SER A 148 18.24 30.06 45.47
C SER A 148 16.90 30.20 46.19
N PRO A 149 16.87 30.55 47.51
CA PRO A 149 15.70 30.30 48.34
C PRO A 149 14.84 31.55 48.62
N ILE A 150 13.86 31.87 47.77
CA ILE A 150 12.78 32.81 48.15
C ILE A 150 11.42 32.33 47.59
N THR A 151 10.41 32.33 48.46
CA THR A 151 8.96 32.02 48.31
C THR A 151 8.50 30.60 48.70
N PRO A 152 7.74 30.45 49.81
CA PRO A 152 7.24 29.16 50.29
C PRO A 152 5.72 29.00 50.09
N PHE A 153 5.23 28.89 48.85
CA PHE A 153 3.81 28.53 48.63
C PHE A 153 3.50 27.89 47.25
N SER A 154 4.06 26.71 46.99
CA SER A 154 3.44 25.72 46.09
C SER A 154 4.07 24.33 46.30
N GLN A 155 3.40 23.48 47.08
CA GLN A 155 3.65 22.03 47.11
C GLN A 155 2.43 21.29 46.60
N SER A 156 2.16 21.39 45.30
CA SER A 156 1.41 20.36 44.58
C SER A 156 2.36 19.22 44.20
N ALA A 157 2.81 18.46 45.21
CA ALA A 157 3.56 17.23 44.96
C ALA A 157 2.64 16.25 44.20
N LEU A 158 3.04 15.87 42.99
CA LEU A 158 2.33 14.87 42.20
C LEU A 158 2.25 13.55 43.00
N PRO A 159 1.06 12.96 43.22
CA PRO A 159 0.97 11.68 43.89
C PRO A 159 1.65 10.60 43.03
N SER A 160 2.51 9.82 43.68
CA SER A 160 3.30 8.77 43.02
C SER A 160 2.41 7.65 42.47
N LYS A 161 2.61 7.36 41.18
CA LYS A 161 2.36 6.09 40.48
C LYS A 161 1.05 5.34 40.79
N SER A 162 0.20 5.26 39.76
CA SER A 162 -1.03 4.44 39.74
C SER A 162 -0.79 3.01 40.25
N LEU A 163 -1.75 2.50 41.02
CA LEU A 163 -1.73 1.19 41.69
C LEU A 163 -1.66 -0.03 40.74
N LEU A 164 -1.77 0.17 39.41
CA LEU A 164 -1.51 -0.87 38.41
C LEU A 164 -0.02 -1.09 38.11
N SER A 165 0.88 -0.20 38.55
CA SER A 165 2.33 -0.32 38.30
C SER A 165 3.06 -0.98 39.47
N ARG A 166 2.75 -2.26 39.74
CA ARG A 166 3.53 -3.09 40.67
C ARG A 166 4.48 -4.01 39.91
N GLN A 167 5.77 -3.81 40.13
CA GLN A 167 6.82 -4.73 39.72
C GLN A 167 6.74 -5.98 40.59
N GLU A 168 6.69 -7.15 39.96
CA GLU A 168 6.43 -8.42 40.65
C GLU A 168 7.64 -8.86 41.49
N VAL A 169 7.35 -9.31 42.72
CA VAL A 169 8.31 -10.02 43.58
C VAL A 169 7.62 -11.31 44.02
N PRO A 170 8.18 -12.49 43.72
CA PRO A 170 7.50 -13.76 43.98
C PRO A 170 7.53 -14.11 45.47
N GLY A 171 6.36 -14.40 46.04
CA GLY A 171 6.17 -14.74 47.44
C GLY A 171 4.92 -15.56 47.71
N VAL A 172 5.10 -16.88 47.73
CA VAL A 172 4.34 -17.95 48.41
C VAL A 172 3.09 -17.53 49.21
N ASP A 173 1.88 -17.95 48.79
CA ASP A 173 1.06 -18.93 49.52
C ASP A 173 -0.24 -19.32 48.76
N ALA A 174 -0.94 -20.37 49.21
CA ALA A 174 -1.90 -21.15 48.40
C ALA A 174 -3.41 -20.82 48.56
N ALA A 175 -4.20 -21.13 47.51
CA ALA A 175 -5.39 -22.05 47.53
C ALA A 175 -6.61 -21.63 46.64
N TYR A 176 -7.09 -22.61 45.84
CA TYR A 176 -8.40 -22.69 45.13
C TYR A 176 -8.66 -21.77 43.90
N PRO A 177 -9.56 -22.15 42.95
CA PRO A 177 -9.20 -22.16 41.53
C PRO A 177 -10.25 -21.55 40.56
N GLY A 178 -9.81 -21.28 39.32
CA GLY A 178 -10.69 -21.00 38.18
C GLY A 178 -10.40 -19.67 37.50
N GLY A 179 -10.07 -19.73 36.21
CA GLY A 179 -9.71 -18.59 35.37
C GLY A 179 -8.34 -18.81 34.72
N GLU A 180 -8.35 -19.27 33.47
CA GLU A 180 -7.14 -19.34 32.65
C GLU A 180 -6.73 -17.92 32.24
N ASP A 181 -5.51 -17.51 32.60
CA ASP A 181 -4.87 -16.33 32.00
C ASP A 181 -3.41 -16.68 31.68
N VAL A 182 -3.07 -16.61 30.38
CA VAL A 182 -1.78 -17.09 29.85
C VAL A 182 -0.77 -15.95 29.85
N GLY A 183 0.16 -15.96 30.81
CA GLY A 183 1.22 -14.96 30.86
C GLY A 183 2.27 -15.15 31.94
N VAL A 184 3.24 -16.04 31.70
CA VAL A 184 4.70 -15.85 31.92
C VAL A 184 5.42 -17.17 31.60
N ASN A 185 6.44 -17.11 30.74
CA ASN A 185 7.26 -18.26 30.38
C ASN A 185 8.25 -18.64 31.51
N HIS A 186 7.75 -19.27 32.57
CA HIS A 186 8.55 -20.33 33.18
C HIS A 186 8.47 -21.55 32.26
N VAL A 187 9.61 -21.95 31.69
CA VAL A 187 9.71 -23.24 31.00
C VAL A 187 9.63 -24.34 32.06
N GLU A 188 8.40 -24.73 32.39
CA GLU A 188 8.16 -26.04 32.97
C GLU A 188 8.68 -27.06 31.97
N THR A 189 9.82 -27.68 32.29
CA THR A 189 10.33 -28.84 31.55
C THR A 189 9.20 -29.88 31.48
N PRO A 190 8.64 -30.17 30.29
CA PRO A 190 7.43 -30.99 30.21
C PRO A 190 7.68 -32.36 30.86
N LEU A 191 6.66 -32.92 31.53
CA LEU A 191 6.79 -34.18 32.27
C LEU A 191 7.34 -35.32 31.39
N VAL A 192 7.04 -35.31 30.09
CA VAL A 192 7.58 -36.19 29.05
C VAL A 192 9.13 -36.14 28.99
N LEU A 193 9.72 -34.96 29.14
CA LEU A 193 11.17 -34.73 29.12
C LEU A 193 11.82 -35.20 30.43
N LYS A 194 11.12 -35.04 31.57
CA LYS A 194 11.56 -35.52 32.89
C LYS A 194 11.52 -37.06 33.01
N ARG A 195 10.51 -37.71 32.41
CA ARG A 195 10.30 -39.17 32.47
C ARG A 195 10.83 -39.94 31.22
N GLY A 196 11.48 -39.27 30.27
CA GLY A 196 12.16 -39.92 29.13
C GLY A 196 11.27 -40.50 28.02
N VAL A 197 10.01 -40.08 27.95
CA VAL A 197 8.94 -40.76 27.17
C VAL A 197 8.86 -40.29 25.70
N GLN A 198 9.77 -39.41 25.27
CA GLN A 198 9.74 -38.76 23.95
C GLN A 198 9.69 -39.75 22.77
N GLY A 199 10.44 -40.85 22.82
CA GLY A 199 10.45 -41.84 21.72
C GLY A 199 9.10 -42.54 21.51
N GLN A 200 8.34 -42.77 22.58
CA GLN A 200 6.99 -43.34 22.50
C GLN A 200 5.99 -42.32 21.95
N LEU A 201 6.12 -41.04 22.33
CA LEU A 201 5.33 -39.95 21.77
C LEU A 201 5.54 -39.81 20.26
N HIS A 202 6.80 -39.76 19.80
CA HIS A 202 7.11 -39.73 18.36
C HIS A 202 6.53 -40.94 17.61
N ALA A 203 6.62 -42.15 18.17
CA ALA A 203 6.08 -43.35 17.52
C ALA A 203 4.55 -43.33 17.35
N ILE A 204 3.80 -42.75 18.30
CA ILE A 204 2.35 -42.54 18.14
C ILE A 204 2.06 -41.50 17.06
N ILE A 205 2.80 -40.39 17.05
CA ILE A 205 2.63 -39.31 16.08
C ILE A 205 2.97 -39.78 14.65
N ASP A 206 4.06 -40.52 14.45
CA ASP A 206 4.39 -41.12 13.15
C ASP A 206 3.29 -42.09 12.68
N ARG A 207 2.73 -42.93 13.57
CA ARG A 207 1.60 -43.83 13.24
C ARG A 207 0.32 -43.05 12.88
N LEU A 208 0.05 -41.94 13.55
CA LEU A 208 -1.06 -41.05 13.22
C LEU A 208 -0.86 -40.39 11.86
N PHE A 209 0.35 -39.93 11.54
CA PHE A 209 0.69 -39.42 10.22
C PHE A 209 0.56 -40.49 9.12
N GLU A 210 0.99 -41.73 9.35
CA GLU A 210 0.76 -42.85 8.43
C GLU A 210 -0.74 -43.07 8.16
N GLN A 211 -1.59 -43.04 9.19
CA GLN A 211 -3.04 -43.12 9.02
C GLN A 211 -3.59 -41.94 8.20
N CYS A 212 -3.12 -40.72 8.44
CA CYS A 212 -3.49 -39.55 7.63
C CYS A 212 -3.04 -39.68 6.16
N PHE A 213 -1.85 -40.22 5.89
CA PHE A 213 -1.36 -40.47 4.53
C PHE A 213 -2.21 -41.53 3.81
N VAL A 214 -2.56 -42.64 4.48
CA VAL A 214 -3.48 -43.65 3.93
C VAL A 214 -4.86 -43.05 3.62
N GLN A 215 -5.37 -42.15 4.47
CA GLN A 215 -6.60 -41.41 4.23
C GLN A 215 -6.48 -40.25 3.22
N LYS A 216 -5.27 -39.99 2.67
CA LYS A 216 -4.94 -38.86 1.78
C LYS A 216 -5.22 -37.47 2.38
N ARG A 217 -5.17 -37.35 3.71
CA ARG A 217 -5.43 -36.13 4.50
C ARG A 217 -4.13 -35.34 4.73
N TYR A 218 -3.52 -34.89 3.63
CA TYR A 218 -2.21 -34.22 3.65
C TYR A 218 -2.22 -32.84 4.31
N ARG A 219 -3.30 -32.04 4.14
CA ARG A 219 -3.40 -30.68 4.69
C ARG A 219 -3.33 -30.65 6.23
N GLN A 220 -3.88 -31.67 6.88
CA GLN A 220 -3.87 -31.83 8.34
C GLN A 220 -2.46 -32.07 8.87
N VAL A 221 -1.70 -32.98 8.24
CA VAL A 221 -0.30 -33.26 8.63
C VAL A 221 0.59 -32.04 8.42
N ILE A 222 0.37 -31.28 7.34
CA ILE A 222 1.05 -30.01 7.07
C ILE A 222 0.78 -28.99 8.18
N GLY A 223 -0.47 -28.83 8.63
CA GLY A 223 -0.82 -27.95 9.75
C GLY A 223 -0.04 -28.29 11.02
N ILE A 224 -0.11 -29.57 11.45
CA ILE A 224 0.60 -30.07 12.63
C ILE A 224 2.12 -29.90 12.49
N ALA A 225 2.69 -30.14 11.30
CA ALA A 225 4.13 -29.99 11.05
C ALA A 225 4.61 -28.53 11.15
N ILE A 226 3.77 -27.57 10.71
CA ILE A 226 4.06 -26.14 10.80
C ILE A 226 3.94 -25.65 12.24
N GLU A 227 2.91 -26.08 12.98
CA GLU A 227 2.74 -25.77 14.41
C GLU A 227 3.89 -26.35 15.26
N ALA A 228 4.29 -27.61 15.00
CA ALA A 228 5.42 -28.27 15.66
C ALA A 228 6.80 -27.79 15.18
N LYS A 229 6.88 -26.81 14.26
CA LYS A 229 8.12 -26.29 13.66
C LYS A 229 9.06 -27.37 13.08
N SER A 230 8.49 -28.43 12.48
CA SER A 230 9.22 -29.60 12.00
C SER A 230 9.31 -29.67 10.47
N LEU A 231 10.43 -29.19 9.93
CA LEU A 231 10.73 -29.23 8.49
C LEU A 231 10.79 -30.66 7.93
N ASP A 232 11.28 -31.63 8.70
CA ASP A 232 11.44 -33.01 8.24
C ASP A 232 10.09 -33.69 7.96
N VAL A 233 9.08 -33.43 8.80
CA VAL A 233 7.71 -33.91 8.60
C VAL A 233 7.08 -33.23 7.39
N LEU A 234 7.31 -31.93 7.22
CA LEU A 234 6.84 -31.17 6.06
C LEU A 234 7.44 -31.71 4.74
N ARG A 235 8.77 -31.90 4.69
CA ARG A 235 9.48 -32.48 3.53
C ARG A 235 8.98 -33.89 3.21
N ARG A 236 8.89 -34.75 4.22
CA ARG A 236 8.39 -36.13 4.09
C ARG A 236 6.97 -36.17 3.53
N THR A 237 6.10 -35.26 3.98
CA THR A 237 4.72 -35.15 3.55
C THR A 237 4.59 -34.74 2.08
N ILE A 238 5.36 -33.75 1.63
CA ILE A 238 5.31 -33.26 0.24
C ILE A 238 5.86 -34.31 -0.74
N ILE A 239 7.01 -34.93 -0.42
CA ILE A 239 7.57 -36.03 -1.24
C ILE A 239 6.57 -37.19 -1.33
N ARG A 240 5.92 -37.56 -0.21
CA ARG A 240 4.95 -38.66 -0.21
C ARG A 240 3.71 -38.36 -1.03
N ALA A 241 3.22 -37.11 -1.01
CA ALA A 241 2.12 -36.69 -1.88
C ALA A 241 2.50 -36.79 -3.37
N SER A 242 3.69 -36.31 -3.76
CA SER A 242 4.21 -36.41 -5.13
C SER A 242 4.33 -37.87 -5.60
N ASP A 243 4.83 -38.76 -4.75
CA ASP A 243 4.97 -40.19 -5.08
C ASP A 243 3.64 -40.94 -5.19
N ASP A 244 2.59 -40.48 -4.51
CA ASP A 244 1.25 -41.04 -4.66
C ASP A 244 0.54 -40.51 -5.92
N GLU A 245 0.81 -39.27 -6.35
CA GLU A 245 0.34 -38.75 -7.64
C GLU A 245 0.97 -39.49 -8.84
N LYS A 246 2.29 -39.74 -8.79
CA LYS A 246 2.99 -40.52 -9.83
C LYS A 246 2.35 -41.91 -10.04
N LYS A 247 1.78 -42.51 -8.99
CA LYS A 247 1.07 -43.80 -9.04
C LYS A 247 -0.36 -43.72 -9.58
N GLN A 248 -0.98 -42.53 -9.62
CA GLN A 248 -2.39 -42.36 -10.00
C GLN A 248 -2.62 -41.84 -11.43
N HIS A 249 -1.59 -41.67 -12.25
CA HIS A 249 -1.69 -41.19 -13.65
C HIS A 249 -2.44 -39.85 -13.82
N GLY A 250 -1.79 -38.75 -13.44
CA GLY A 250 -1.92 -37.45 -14.15
C GLY A 250 -3.17 -36.58 -13.95
N GLU A 251 -4.27 -37.07 -13.38
CA GLU A 251 -5.52 -36.28 -13.23
C GLU A 251 -5.65 -35.48 -11.91
N SER A 252 -4.55 -35.14 -11.22
CA SER A 252 -4.61 -34.32 -10.01
C SER A 252 -3.42 -33.40 -9.85
N ARG A 253 -3.71 -32.09 -9.82
CA ARG A 253 -2.81 -31.00 -9.44
C ARG A 253 -2.72 -30.85 -7.91
N ARG A 254 -2.78 -31.93 -7.14
CA ARG A 254 -2.92 -31.83 -5.67
C ARG A 254 -1.61 -31.44 -5.01
N SER A 255 -0.46 -31.83 -5.56
CA SER A 255 0.85 -31.32 -5.12
C SER A 255 0.97 -29.82 -5.35
N GLU A 256 0.60 -29.33 -6.53
CA GLU A 256 0.52 -27.88 -6.84
C GLU A 256 -0.39 -27.16 -5.82
N GLU A 257 -1.63 -27.64 -5.63
CA GLU A 257 -2.57 -27.09 -4.63
C GLU A 257 -2.07 -27.19 -3.18
N LEU A 258 -1.31 -28.24 -2.83
CA LEU A 258 -0.71 -28.40 -1.50
C LEU A 258 0.46 -27.44 -1.30
N MET A 259 1.23 -27.16 -2.35
CA MET A 259 2.35 -26.21 -2.31
C MET A 259 1.86 -24.76 -2.27
N GLU A 260 0.81 -24.43 -3.04
CA GLU A 260 0.10 -23.15 -2.92
C GLU A 260 -0.47 -22.97 -1.49
N TYR A 261 -1.10 -24.02 -0.93
CA TYR A 261 -1.59 -24.01 0.45
C TYR A 261 -0.48 -23.84 1.51
N VAL A 262 0.68 -24.50 1.35
CA VAL A 262 1.82 -24.30 2.26
C VAL A 262 2.37 -22.87 2.14
N LEU A 263 2.46 -22.30 0.93
CA LEU A 263 2.89 -20.92 0.72
C LEU A 263 1.91 -19.92 1.35
N ASP A 264 0.61 -20.12 1.20
CA ASP A 264 -0.43 -19.29 1.83
C ASP A 264 -0.34 -19.34 3.37
N ILE A 265 -0.12 -20.52 3.96
CA ILE A 265 0.11 -20.64 5.42
C ILE A 265 1.40 -19.92 5.82
N CYS A 266 2.48 -20.12 5.06
CA CYS A 266 3.79 -19.52 5.29
C CYS A 266 3.72 -17.98 5.29
N MET A 267 2.86 -17.39 4.45
CA MET A 267 2.68 -15.93 4.37
C MET A 267 1.59 -15.35 5.27
N GLY A 268 0.56 -16.13 5.61
CA GLY A 268 -0.62 -15.67 6.35
C GLY A 268 -0.64 -16.00 7.85
N ILE A 269 0.02 -17.09 8.26
CA ILE A 269 -0.06 -17.64 9.63
C ILE A 269 1.30 -17.62 10.34
N VAL A 270 2.40 -17.96 9.65
CA VAL A 270 3.74 -18.02 10.26
C VAL A 270 4.26 -16.61 10.58
N GLN A 271 4.31 -16.26 11.87
CA GLN A 271 4.77 -14.94 12.32
C GLN A 271 6.30 -14.84 12.42
N GLU A 272 6.99 -15.93 12.77
CA GLU A 272 8.45 -15.95 12.95
C GLU A 272 9.20 -15.93 11.61
N ARG A 273 10.02 -14.89 11.38
CA ARG A 273 10.78 -14.71 10.15
C ARG A 273 11.76 -15.85 9.87
N GLY A 274 12.49 -16.30 10.89
CA GLY A 274 13.50 -17.36 10.75
C GLY A 274 12.89 -18.66 10.23
N PHE A 275 11.85 -19.15 10.91
CA PHE A 275 11.15 -20.36 10.51
C PHE A 275 10.44 -20.21 9.16
N ARG A 276 9.87 -19.04 8.85
CA ARG A 276 9.29 -18.75 7.51
C ARG A 276 10.34 -18.87 6.40
N ASN A 277 11.54 -18.32 6.62
CA ASN A 277 12.64 -18.42 5.66
C ASN A 277 13.10 -19.88 5.49
N GLU A 278 13.17 -20.67 6.58
CA GLU A 278 13.50 -22.10 6.50
C GLU A 278 12.46 -22.89 5.68
N ILE A 279 11.16 -22.64 5.88
CA ILE A 279 10.08 -23.24 5.07
C ILE A 279 10.23 -22.85 3.60
N LEU A 280 10.47 -21.57 3.29
CA LEU A 280 10.62 -21.10 1.90
C LEU A 280 11.82 -21.73 1.20
N LYS A 281 12.95 -21.93 1.89
CA LYS A 281 14.11 -22.65 1.36
C LYS A 281 13.78 -24.11 1.05
N LEU A 282 13.09 -24.79 1.97
CA LEU A 282 12.64 -26.16 1.74
C LEU A 282 11.69 -26.27 0.54
N ILE A 283 10.76 -25.33 0.37
CA ILE A 283 9.84 -25.30 -0.79
C ILE A 283 10.62 -25.07 -2.09
N LEU A 284 11.63 -24.19 -2.07
CA LEU A 284 12.48 -23.91 -3.23
C LEU A 284 13.31 -25.14 -3.64
N GLU A 285 13.91 -25.85 -2.68
CA GLU A 285 14.59 -27.13 -2.93
C GLU A 285 13.64 -28.14 -3.59
N LEU A 286 12.44 -28.33 -3.02
CA LEU A 286 11.43 -29.25 -3.53
C LEU A 286 10.90 -28.85 -4.92
N LEU A 287 10.75 -27.55 -5.20
CA LEU A 287 10.36 -27.05 -6.52
C LEU A 287 11.40 -27.36 -7.60
N ASN A 288 12.69 -27.27 -7.27
CA ASN A 288 13.78 -27.58 -8.19
C ASN A 288 13.95 -29.09 -8.45
N GLU A 289 13.46 -29.96 -7.56
CA GLU A 289 13.43 -31.43 -7.78
C GLU A 289 12.35 -31.87 -8.81
N ILE A 290 11.40 -31.00 -9.20
CA ILE A 290 10.27 -31.34 -10.07
C ILE A 290 10.61 -31.18 -11.57
N PRO A 291 10.31 -32.16 -12.45
CA PRO A 291 10.66 -32.09 -13.89
C PRO A 291 10.01 -30.96 -14.70
N ALA A 292 8.87 -30.45 -14.23
CA ALA A 292 8.16 -29.30 -14.79
C ALA A 292 7.94 -28.28 -13.66
N PRO A 293 8.95 -27.48 -13.31
CA PRO A 293 8.86 -26.55 -12.18
C PRO A 293 7.90 -25.40 -12.48
N ASP A 294 7.06 -25.03 -11.52
CA ASP A 294 6.32 -23.77 -11.59
C ASP A 294 7.26 -22.60 -11.26
N TYR A 295 7.82 -22.02 -12.31
CA TYR A 295 8.71 -20.88 -12.22
C TYR A 295 8.09 -19.65 -11.53
N PHE A 296 6.75 -19.49 -11.52
CA PHE A 296 6.10 -18.37 -10.84
C PHE A 296 6.12 -18.55 -9.31
N SER A 297 5.84 -19.76 -8.82
CA SER A 297 5.97 -20.06 -7.38
C SER A 297 7.42 -20.02 -6.92
N ILE A 298 8.38 -20.47 -7.76
CA ILE A 298 9.81 -20.30 -7.46
C ILE A 298 10.19 -18.81 -7.39
N ALA A 299 9.81 -18.00 -8.38
CA ALA A 299 10.12 -16.57 -8.40
C ALA A 299 9.58 -15.86 -7.15
N LYS A 300 8.35 -16.15 -6.72
CA LYS A 300 7.80 -15.67 -5.45
C LYS A 300 8.71 -16.05 -4.27
N CYS A 301 9.09 -17.31 -4.14
CA CYS A 301 9.95 -17.78 -3.03
C CYS A 301 11.32 -17.07 -3.03
N VAL A 302 11.96 -16.94 -4.20
CA VAL A 302 13.27 -16.29 -4.36
C VAL A 302 13.22 -14.81 -3.93
N VAL A 303 12.17 -14.08 -4.30
CA VAL A 303 11.97 -12.68 -3.88
C VAL A 303 11.84 -12.58 -2.36
N TYR A 304 11.04 -13.44 -1.73
CA TYR A 304 10.86 -13.43 -0.27
C TYR A 304 12.11 -13.86 0.51
N LEU A 305 12.96 -14.71 -0.08
CA LEU A 305 14.27 -15.08 0.47
C LEU A 305 15.36 -14.05 0.20
N ASN A 306 15.14 -13.13 -0.75
CA ASN A 306 16.11 -12.12 -1.22
C ASN A 306 17.39 -12.75 -1.83
N GLU A 307 17.29 -13.95 -2.41
CA GLU A 307 18.43 -14.74 -2.92
C GLU A 307 18.66 -14.51 -4.43
N HIS A 308 19.25 -13.35 -4.76
CA HIS A 308 19.46 -12.86 -6.13
C HIS A 308 20.13 -13.86 -7.10
N ALA A 309 21.13 -14.61 -6.62
CA ALA A 309 21.85 -15.61 -7.41
C ALA A 309 20.96 -16.74 -7.98
N MET A 310 19.82 -17.05 -7.36
CA MET A 310 18.89 -18.04 -7.92
C MET A 310 17.95 -17.44 -8.97
N ALA A 311 17.58 -16.16 -8.85
CA ALA A 311 16.81 -15.48 -9.90
C ALA A 311 17.61 -15.37 -11.21
N SER A 312 18.90 -15.01 -11.14
CA SER A 312 19.76 -14.93 -12.32
C SER A 312 19.99 -16.29 -12.99
N VAL A 313 20.10 -17.37 -12.20
CA VAL A 313 20.17 -18.76 -12.72
C VAL A 313 18.86 -19.18 -13.40
N ILE A 314 17.69 -18.87 -12.83
CA ILE A 314 16.38 -19.22 -13.42
C ILE A 314 16.18 -18.49 -14.76
N LEU A 315 16.45 -17.18 -14.81
CA LEU A 315 16.34 -16.39 -16.04
C LEU A 315 17.30 -16.93 -17.11
N ARG A 316 18.53 -17.30 -16.74
CA ARG A 316 19.49 -17.93 -17.66
C ARG A 316 18.98 -19.26 -18.21
N GLN A 317 18.50 -20.17 -17.36
CA GLN A 317 17.95 -21.46 -17.79
C GLN A 317 16.74 -21.34 -18.73
N LEU A 318 15.91 -20.32 -18.54
CA LEU A 318 14.75 -20.07 -19.42
C LEU A 318 15.16 -19.52 -20.78
N VAL A 319 16.18 -18.66 -20.84
CA VAL A 319 16.73 -18.14 -22.11
C VAL A 319 17.54 -19.22 -22.85
N GLU A 320 18.31 -20.04 -22.13
CA GLU A 320 19.07 -21.17 -22.71
C GLU A 320 18.16 -22.25 -23.35
N LYS A 321 16.91 -22.38 -22.89
CA LYS A 321 15.92 -23.30 -23.48
C LYS A 321 15.41 -22.87 -24.85
N GLY A 322 15.51 -21.58 -25.22
CA GLY A 322 15.20 -21.08 -26.57
C GLY A 322 13.73 -21.11 -27.02
N ASP A 323 12.83 -21.85 -26.36
CA ASP A 323 11.41 -21.89 -26.73
C ASP A 323 10.72 -20.52 -26.56
N ALA A 324 9.91 -20.13 -27.55
CA ALA A 324 9.02 -18.96 -27.49
C ALA A 324 8.20 -18.87 -26.19
N ARG A 325 7.71 -20.02 -25.70
CA ARG A 325 6.99 -20.12 -24.42
C ARG A 325 7.90 -19.87 -23.21
N SER A 326 9.13 -20.37 -23.22
CA SER A 326 10.10 -20.18 -22.13
C SER A 326 10.59 -18.73 -22.07
N LEU A 327 10.75 -18.07 -23.22
CA LEU A 327 11.09 -16.66 -23.35
C LEU A 327 9.96 -15.74 -22.83
N ALA A 328 8.71 -16.02 -23.19
CA ALA A 328 7.56 -15.29 -22.65
C ALA A 328 7.39 -15.47 -21.12
N VAL A 329 7.68 -16.69 -20.61
CA VAL A 329 7.76 -16.95 -19.16
C VAL A 329 8.90 -16.14 -18.51
N ALA A 330 10.08 -16.05 -19.13
CA ALA A 330 11.20 -15.26 -18.63
C ALA A 330 10.87 -13.75 -18.55
N TYR A 331 10.17 -13.20 -19.56
CA TYR A 331 9.70 -11.81 -19.50
C TYR A 331 8.63 -11.60 -18.43
N GLN A 332 7.64 -12.49 -18.30
CA GLN A 332 6.64 -12.37 -17.22
C GLN A 332 7.29 -12.47 -15.84
N ILE A 333 8.29 -13.34 -15.66
CA ILE A 333 9.09 -13.41 -14.42
C ILE A 333 9.87 -12.11 -14.23
N SER A 334 10.41 -11.50 -15.29
CA SER A 334 11.14 -10.23 -15.18
C SER A 334 10.21 -9.08 -14.74
N PHE A 335 8.99 -9.00 -15.26
CA PHE A 335 7.95 -8.06 -14.78
C PHE A 335 7.53 -8.38 -13.34
N ASP A 336 7.25 -9.65 -13.02
CA ASP A 336 6.91 -10.08 -11.67
C ASP A 336 8.05 -9.80 -10.66
N LEU A 337 9.31 -9.97 -11.05
CA LEU A 337 10.48 -9.63 -10.22
C LEU A 337 10.57 -8.12 -10.03
N TYR A 338 10.40 -7.33 -11.09
CA TYR A 338 10.41 -5.87 -11.02
C TYR A 338 9.36 -5.33 -10.04
N ASP A 339 8.11 -5.77 -10.13
CA ASP A 339 7.01 -5.30 -9.28
C ASP A 339 7.13 -5.72 -7.81
N ASN A 340 7.82 -6.82 -7.51
CA ASN A 340 7.80 -7.46 -6.19
C ASN A 340 9.13 -7.41 -5.41
N SER A 341 10.26 -7.12 -6.07
CA SER A 341 11.59 -7.15 -5.44
C SER A 341 12.00 -5.81 -4.85
N THR A 342 13.05 -5.80 -4.04
CA THR A 342 13.72 -4.56 -3.63
C THR A 342 14.64 -4.05 -4.73
N GLN A 343 14.90 -2.73 -4.77
CA GLN A 343 15.79 -2.14 -5.77
C GLN A 343 17.23 -2.67 -5.66
N GLU A 344 17.73 -2.88 -4.42
CA GLU A 344 19.02 -3.54 -4.14
C GLU A 344 19.10 -4.94 -4.78
N PHE A 345 18.03 -5.75 -4.68
CA PHE A 345 17.98 -7.08 -5.29
C PHE A 345 18.02 -6.99 -6.81
N LEU A 346 17.22 -6.09 -7.41
CA LEU A 346 17.21 -5.88 -8.86
C LEU A 346 18.57 -5.41 -9.37
N GLN A 347 19.24 -4.48 -8.68
CA GLN A 347 20.58 -4.04 -9.05
C GLN A 347 21.62 -5.19 -9.01
N LYS A 348 21.54 -6.08 -8.01
CA LYS A 348 22.43 -7.26 -7.93
C LYS A 348 22.16 -8.26 -9.05
N VAL A 349 20.90 -8.59 -9.32
CA VAL A 349 20.52 -9.46 -10.45
C VAL A 349 20.95 -8.85 -11.78
N ARG A 350 20.80 -7.52 -11.96
CA ARG A 350 21.24 -6.82 -13.18
C ARG A 350 22.75 -6.88 -13.37
N ARG A 351 23.56 -6.70 -12.31
CA ARG A 351 25.03 -6.87 -12.34
C ARG A 351 25.42 -8.31 -12.72
N GLU A 352 24.82 -9.30 -12.08
CA GLU A 352 25.06 -10.72 -12.41
C GLU A 352 24.67 -11.08 -13.84
N ILE A 353 23.64 -10.46 -14.41
CA ILE A 353 23.24 -10.67 -15.81
C ILE A 353 24.14 -9.90 -16.78
N SER A 354 24.56 -8.67 -16.46
CA SER A 354 25.49 -7.90 -17.32
C SER A 354 26.86 -8.54 -17.40
N ASP A 355 27.38 -9.11 -16.30
CA ASP A 355 28.69 -9.79 -16.29
C ASP A 355 28.72 -11.03 -17.21
N LEU A 356 27.56 -11.58 -17.58
CA LEU A 356 27.41 -12.70 -18.52
C LEU A 356 27.23 -12.24 -19.97
N VAL A 357 26.94 -10.96 -20.19
CA VAL A 357 26.83 -10.33 -21.50
C VAL A 357 28.07 -9.44 -21.69
N PRO A 358 29.23 -10.00 -22.11
CA PRO A 358 30.37 -9.18 -22.45
C PRO A 358 29.98 -8.28 -23.62
N GLU A 359 29.87 -6.98 -23.35
CA GLU A 359 29.79 -5.98 -24.40
C GLU A 359 31.03 -6.14 -25.29
N LYS A 360 30.80 -6.38 -26.59
CA LYS A 360 31.81 -6.03 -27.58
C LYS A 360 31.85 -4.51 -27.58
N GLY A 361 32.81 -3.94 -26.85
CA GLY A 361 33.01 -2.49 -26.83
C GLY A 361 33.21 -1.93 -28.23
N ASP A 362 32.80 -0.68 -28.42
CA ASP A 362 32.94 0.07 -29.67
C ASP A 362 34.42 0.19 -30.09
N SER A 363 34.86 -0.71 -30.96
CA SER A 363 36.17 -0.63 -31.62
C SER A 363 36.09 -0.95 -33.12
N GLU A 364 35.02 -0.50 -33.78
CA GLU A 364 34.89 -0.49 -35.26
C GLU A 364 34.61 0.93 -35.80
N GLN A 365 35.42 1.93 -35.39
CA GLN A 365 35.45 3.22 -36.08
C GLN A 365 36.73 4.06 -35.88
N THR A 366 37.91 3.51 -36.22
CA THR A 366 39.09 4.36 -36.54
C THR A 366 40.08 3.71 -37.52
N GLU A 367 39.63 3.17 -38.64
CA GLU A 367 40.50 2.84 -39.77
C GLU A 367 40.11 3.60 -41.05
N THR A 368 40.78 4.74 -41.27
CA THR A 368 41.08 5.30 -42.61
C THR A 368 42.12 6.41 -42.47
N ALA A 369 43.42 6.04 -42.48
CA ALA A 369 44.54 6.80 -43.08
C ALA A 369 45.93 6.39 -42.53
N ALA A 370 46.49 5.28 -43.02
CA ALA A 370 47.94 5.10 -43.26
C ALA A 370 48.20 3.79 -44.01
N GLU A 371 48.62 3.87 -45.27
CA GLU A 371 49.24 2.74 -45.98
C GLU A 371 50.73 2.67 -45.61
N GLY A 372 51.32 1.46 -45.45
CA GLY A 372 52.78 1.31 -45.50
C GLY A 372 53.43 0.16 -44.69
N GLU A 373 53.81 -0.90 -45.41
CA GLU A 373 54.97 -1.79 -45.17
C GLU A 373 54.93 -2.89 -44.07
N GLU A 374 54.65 -4.10 -44.57
CA GLU A 374 55.32 -5.40 -44.35
C GLU A 374 55.39 -6.11 -42.98
N SER A 375 55.01 -7.39 -43.05
CA SER A 375 55.06 -8.39 -41.99
C SER A 375 56.41 -9.11 -41.85
N LYS A 376 56.69 -9.65 -40.66
CA LYS A 376 57.51 -10.85 -40.48
C LYS A 376 57.19 -11.60 -39.19
N GLU A 377 57.31 -12.93 -39.27
CA GLU A 377 56.85 -13.93 -38.30
C GLU A 377 57.80 -14.14 -37.10
N SER A 378 57.32 -14.97 -36.16
CA SER A 378 57.92 -15.57 -34.93
C SER A 378 57.58 -14.80 -33.64
N ASP A 379 57.00 -15.40 -32.59
CA ASP A 379 57.23 -16.76 -32.05
C ASP A 379 56.02 -17.23 -31.17
N PRO A 380 55.34 -18.37 -31.48
CA PRO A 380 54.14 -18.82 -30.76
C PRO A 380 54.44 -19.93 -29.74
N LEU A 381 54.97 -19.60 -28.56
CA LEU A 381 55.33 -20.57 -27.51
C LEU A 381 55.06 -20.07 -26.09
N LEU A 382 53.81 -20.12 -25.61
CA LEU A 382 53.48 -20.19 -24.17
C LEU A 382 52.04 -20.61 -23.81
N ASP A 383 51.28 -21.21 -24.74
CA ASP A 383 49.87 -21.60 -24.52
C ASP A 383 49.70 -23.12 -24.30
N SER A 384 50.17 -23.62 -23.14
CA SER A 384 49.99 -25.04 -22.78
C SER A 384 49.99 -25.34 -21.28
N GLN A 385 49.40 -24.45 -20.45
CA GLN A 385 49.12 -24.81 -19.05
C GLN A 385 47.97 -24.03 -18.36
N SER A 386 46.76 -24.12 -18.89
CA SER A 386 45.53 -23.76 -18.15
C SER A 386 44.26 -24.47 -18.67
N THR A 387 44.30 -25.79 -18.81
CA THR A 387 43.10 -26.60 -19.12
C THR A 387 42.49 -27.19 -17.86
N ALA A 388 41.45 -26.53 -17.33
CA ALA A 388 40.21 -27.12 -16.77
C ALA A 388 39.51 -26.15 -15.80
N ILE A 389 38.54 -25.37 -16.30
CA ILE A 389 37.22 -25.04 -15.73
C ILE A 389 36.49 -24.12 -16.72
N GLY A 390 35.23 -24.43 -17.04
CA GLY A 390 34.28 -23.50 -17.66
C GLY A 390 34.33 -23.37 -19.19
N GLU A 391 33.42 -24.06 -19.88
CA GLU A 391 33.11 -23.78 -21.28
C GLU A 391 32.41 -22.41 -21.41
N SER A 392 33.03 -21.45 -22.11
CA SER A 392 32.36 -20.20 -22.48
C SER A 392 31.36 -20.48 -23.60
N SER A 393 30.09 -20.74 -23.24
CA SER A 393 29.02 -20.96 -24.20
C SER A 393 28.87 -19.71 -25.10
N LYS A 394 28.91 -19.93 -26.42
CA LYS A 394 28.66 -18.86 -27.40
C LYS A 394 27.17 -18.53 -27.42
N VAL A 395 26.73 -17.65 -26.51
CA VAL A 395 25.35 -17.17 -26.41
C VAL A 395 24.85 -16.70 -27.77
N SER A 396 23.72 -17.25 -28.23
CA SER A 396 23.12 -16.99 -29.55
C SER A 396 22.75 -15.51 -29.70
N PRO A 397 22.67 -14.96 -30.94
CA PRO A 397 22.27 -13.57 -31.15
C PRO A 397 20.86 -13.27 -30.60
N GLU A 398 19.94 -14.23 -30.71
CA GLU A 398 18.58 -14.14 -30.15
C GLU A 398 18.59 -14.08 -28.61
N ALA A 399 19.41 -14.93 -27.96
CA ALA A 399 19.56 -14.91 -26.51
C ALA A 399 20.16 -13.59 -26.00
N ARG A 400 21.06 -12.94 -26.76
CA ARG A 400 21.59 -11.60 -26.42
C ARG A 400 20.50 -10.53 -26.46
N ILE A 401 19.61 -10.56 -27.46
CA ILE A 401 18.47 -9.65 -27.56
C ILE A 401 17.51 -9.91 -26.38
N ALA A 402 17.23 -11.17 -26.07
CA ALA A 402 16.41 -11.54 -24.91
C ALA A 402 17.02 -11.06 -23.58
N PHE A 403 18.35 -11.17 -23.38
CA PHE A 403 19.01 -10.64 -22.18
C PHE A 403 18.97 -9.12 -22.12
N LYS A 404 19.12 -8.39 -23.23
CA LYS A 404 18.95 -6.93 -23.25
C LYS A 404 17.51 -6.54 -22.88
N ASN A 405 16.53 -7.19 -23.49
CA ASN A 405 15.11 -7.00 -23.18
C ASN A 405 14.80 -7.27 -21.68
N ILE A 406 15.38 -8.32 -21.10
CA ILE A 406 15.29 -8.61 -19.66
C ILE A 406 15.93 -7.49 -18.83
N LEU A 407 17.10 -6.98 -19.22
CA LEU A 407 17.74 -5.86 -18.52
C LEU A 407 16.90 -4.57 -18.59
N ASP A 408 16.25 -4.28 -19.72
CA ASP A 408 15.37 -3.12 -19.91
C ASP A 408 14.07 -3.24 -19.08
N ILE A 409 13.52 -4.46 -18.95
CA ILE A 409 12.38 -4.76 -18.05
C ILE A 409 12.80 -4.61 -16.58
N LEU A 410 13.95 -5.16 -16.19
CA LEU A 410 14.48 -5.06 -14.82
C LEU A 410 14.92 -3.64 -14.44
N GLU A 411 15.08 -2.71 -15.40
CA GLU A 411 15.21 -1.28 -15.10
C GLU A 411 13.88 -0.63 -14.71
N GLY A 412 12.77 -1.20 -15.18
CA GLY A 412 11.45 -0.59 -15.13
C GLY A 412 11.10 0.29 -16.33
N VAL A 413 12.05 0.63 -17.22
CA VAL A 413 11.83 1.55 -18.36
C VAL A 413 10.60 1.14 -19.18
N LYS A 414 10.54 -0.14 -19.60
CA LYS A 414 9.39 -0.67 -20.35
C LYS A 414 8.10 -0.67 -19.55
N THR A 415 8.15 -1.03 -18.27
CA THR A 415 6.99 -0.99 -17.35
C THR A 415 6.44 0.43 -17.20
N PHE A 416 7.30 1.45 -17.14
CA PHE A 416 6.89 2.86 -17.07
C PHE A 416 6.37 3.41 -18.39
N GLU A 417 6.99 3.11 -19.53
CA GLU A 417 6.48 3.48 -20.86
C GLU A 417 5.05 2.97 -21.07
N LEU A 418 4.79 1.70 -20.73
CA LEU A 418 3.47 1.08 -20.82
C LEU A 418 2.45 1.74 -19.87
N ASN A 419 2.83 1.97 -18.61
CA ASN A 419 1.94 2.63 -17.65
C ASN A 419 1.65 4.11 -18.00
N LEU A 420 2.64 4.83 -18.53
CA LEU A 420 2.52 6.21 -19.00
C LEU A 420 1.56 6.30 -20.19
N GLU A 421 1.71 5.42 -21.19
CA GLU A 421 0.83 5.37 -22.36
C GLU A 421 -0.62 5.05 -21.96
N PHE A 422 -0.81 4.13 -21.02
CA PHE A 422 -2.12 3.81 -20.46
C PHE A 422 -2.78 5.04 -19.80
N LEU A 423 -2.04 5.78 -18.98
CA LEU A 423 -2.54 6.96 -18.27
C LEU A 423 -2.81 8.14 -19.21
N TYR A 424 -1.94 8.37 -20.20
CA TYR A 424 -2.09 9.42 -21.21
C TYR A 424 -3.36 9.21 -22.06
N ARG A 425 -3.60 7.99 -22.55
CA ARG A 425 -4.77 7.68 -23.39
C ARG A 425 -6.10 7.73 -22.64
N ASN A 426 -6.13 7.23 -21.41
CA ASN A 426 -7.37 7.02 -20.65
C ASN A 426 -7.68 8.16 -19.66
N SER A 427 -7.01 9.31 -19.73
CA SER A 427 -7.17 10.41 -18.78
C SER A 427 -8.57 11.04 -18.84
N LYS A 428 -9.46 10.65 -17.92
CA LYS A 428 -10.82 11.21 -17.73
C LYS A 428 -10.89 12.13 -16.51
N SER A 429 -9.92 13.03 -16.42
CA SER A 429 -9.80 14.07 -15.39
C SER A 429 -10.73 15.25 -15.67
N ASP A 430 -11.62 15.58 -14.72
CA ASP A 430 -12.61 16.65 -14.87
C ASP A 430 -12.02 18.04 -14.51
N ILE A 431 -11.71 18.84 -15.53
CA ILE A 431 -11.13 20.20 -15.37
C ILE A 431 -12.13 21.17 -14.72
N ALA A 432 -13.45 20.94 -14.83
CA ALA A 432 -14.45 21.83 -14.24
C ALA A 432 -14.43 21.77 -12.71
N ILE A 433 -14.07 20.62 -12.12
CA ILE A 433 -13.85 20.48 -10.67
C ILE A 433 -12.68 21.36 -10.23
N LEU A 434 -11.56 21.35 -10.97
CA LEU A 434 -10.38 22.16 -10.67
C LEU A 434 -10.63 23.67 -10.82
N ASN A 435 -11.30 24.09 -11.91
CA ASN A 435 -11.65 25.50 -12.10
C ASN A 435 -12.58 26.00 -10.98
N LYS A 436 -13.58 25.21 -10.58
CA LYS A 436 -14.44 25.56 -9.45
C LYS A 436 -13.67 25.63 -8.11
N LEU A 437 -12.71 24.73 -7.91
CA LEU A 437 -11.84 24.73 -6.73
C LEU A 437 -10.98 26.00 -6.68
N ARG A 438 -10.34 26.36 -7.81
CA ARG A 438 -9.59 27.61 -8.02
C ARG A 438 -10.45 28.85 -7.74
N ASP A 439 -11.67 28.91 -8.27
CA ASP A 439 -12.54 30.08 -8.15
C ASP A 439 -13.11 30.27 -6.74
N THR A 440 -13.24 29.19 -5.96
CA THR A 440 -13.78 29.25 -4.60
C THR A 440 -12.69 29.49 -3.54
N LEU A 441 -11.43 29.16 -3.85
CA LEU A 441 -10.31 29.25 -2.92
C LEU A 441 -9.39 30.43 -3.23
N GLU A 442 -9.29 31.38 -2.29
CA GLU A 442 -8.53 32.62 -2.47
C GLU A 442 -7.02 32.35 -2.67
N ALA A 443 -6.53 32.61 -3.88
CA ALA A 443 -5.14 32.33 -4.31
C ALA A 443 -4.05 33.03 -3.46
N ARG A 444 -4.37 34.18 -2.84
CA ARG A 444 -3.43 34.92 -1.98
C ARG A 444 -3.12 34.19 -0.66
N ASN A 445 -3.95 33.23 -0.25
CA ASN A 445 -3.66 32.40 0.92
C ASN A 445 -2.79 31.21 0.49
N SER A 446 -1.54 31.18 0.97
CA SER A 446 -0.56 30.14 0.65
C SER A 446 -1.06 28.70 0.90
N ILE A 447 -1.88 28.49 1.94
CA ILE A 447 -2.49 27.17 2.23
C ILE A 447 -3.46 26.75 1.12
N PHE A 448 -4.29 27.69 0.63
CA PHE A 448 -5.28 27.43 -0.40
C PHE A 448 -4.65 27.26 -1.78
N HIS A 449 -3.64 28.07 -2.11
CA HIS A 449 -2.84 27.85 -3.32
C HIS A 449 -2.22 26.45 -3.32
N THR A 450 -1.54 26.08 -2.23
CA THR A 450 -0.95 24.75 -2.02
C THR A 450 -1.99 23.64 -2.19
N ALA A 451 -3.20 23.80 -1.63
CA ALA A 451 -4.27 22.81 -1.73
C ALA A 451 -4.75 22.57 -3.18
N VAL A 452 -4.94 23.64 -3.97
CA VAL A 452 -5.33 23.55 -5.39
C VAL A 452 -4.21 22.93 -6.22
N THR A 453 -2.96 23.36 -6.00
CA THR A 453 -1.78 22.79 -6.65
C THR A 453 -1.66 21.28 -6.41
N LEU A 454 -1.86 20.82 -5.17
CA LEU A 454 -1.83 19.40 -4.82
C LEU A 454 -3.00 18.62 -5.42
N SER A 455 -4.21 19.20 -5.43
CA SER A 455 -5.36 18.59 -6.09
C SER A 455 -5.10 18.37 -7.59
N ASN A 456 -4.56 19.38 -8.27
CA ASN A 456 -4.17 19.29 -9.69
C ASN A 456 -3.09 18.21 -9.91
N ALA A 457 -2.06 18.21 -9.07
CA ALA A 457 -0.97 17.23 -9.11
C ALA A 457 -1.47 15.79 -8.99
N PHE A 458 -2.40 15.50 -8.08
CA PHE A 458 -2.95 14.16 -7.90
C PHE A 458 -3.91 13.76 -9.05
N MET A 459 -4.78 14.66 -9.49
CA MET A 459 -5.73 14.38 -10.60
C MET A 459 -5.01 14.04 -11.92
N HIS A 460 -3.89 14.70 -12.21
CA HIS A 460 -3.10 14.50 -13.43
C HIS A 460 -1.81 13.69 -13.19
N ALA A 461 -1.71 12.96 -12.08
CA ALA A 461 -0.52 12.18 -11.74
C ALA A 461 -0.18 11.15 -12.84
N GLY A 462 0.97 11.32 -13.48
CA GLY A 462 1.45 10.47 -14.57
C GLY A 462 0.68 10.58 -15.90
N THR A 463 -0.12 11.63 -16.12
CA THR A 463 -0.85 11.82 -17.39
C THR A 463 -0.22 12.87 -18.32
N THR A 464 0.88 13.54 -17.92
CA THR A 464 1.60 14.61 -18.65
C THR A 464 0.76 15.82 -19.09
N HIS A 465 -0.48 15.96 -18.61
CA HIS A 465 -1.41 17.00 -19.03
C HIS A 465 -1.27 18.30 -18.20
N ASP A 466 -0.37 19.19 -18.64
CA ASP A 466 -0.16 20.53 -18.03
C ASP A 466 -1.27 21.56 -18.32
N LYS A 467 -2.38 21.17 -18.95
CA LYS A 467 -3.38 22.10 -19.49
C LYS A 467 -3.86 23.11 -18.45
N PHE A 468 -4.15 22.64 -17.23
CA PHE A 468 -4.56 23.51 -16.11
C PHE A 468 -3.53 24.60 -15.78
N PHE A 469 -2.23 24.29 -15.71
CA PHE A 469 -1.21 25.30 -15.40
C PHE A 469 -1.00 26.30 -16.54
N ARG A 470 -1.11 25.85 -17.80
CA ARG A 470 -0.96 26.71 -18.99
C ARG A 470 -2.13 27.69 -19.15
N GLU A 471 -3.34 27.29 -18.76
CA GLU A 471 -4.53 28.16 -18.77
C GLU A 471 -4.61 29.10 -17.55
N ASN A 472 -3.76 28.93 -16.54
CA ASN A 472 -3.86 29.61 -15.24
C ASN A 472 -2.54 30.26 -14.79
N LEU A 473 -1.79 30.84 -15.72
CA LEU A 473 -0.50 31.49 -15.46
C LEU A 473 -0.62 32.61 -14.40
N ASP A 474 -1.60 33.52 -14.53
CA ASP A 474 -1.83 34.62 -13.58
C ASP A 474 -2.22 34.15 -12.18
N TRP A 475 -2.73 32.93 -12.05
CA TRP A 475 -3.02 32.31 -10.76
C TRP A 475 -1.76 31.70 -10.16
N LEU A 476 -0.97 30.99 -10.98
CA LEU A 476 0.30 30.36 -10.62
C LEU A 476 1.36 31.40 -10.16
N GLY A 477 1.35 32.60 -10.76
CA GLY A 477 2.21 33.72 -10.37
C GLY A 477 1.92 34.32 -8.99
N LYS A 478 0.78 33.98 -8.38
CA LYS A 478 0.43 34.42 -7.02
C LYS A 478 0.99 33.48 -5.93
N ALA A 479 1.72 32.43 -6.32
CA ALA A 479 2.49 31.61 -5.41
C ALA A 479 3.63 32.43 -4.76
N VAL A 480 3.95 32.17 -3.49
CA VAL A 480 5.02 32.86 -2.74
C VAL A 480 5.77 31.85 -1.87
N ASN A 481 7.10 31.95 -1.80
CA ASN A 481 7.97 31.09 -0.99
C ASN A 481 7.67 29.58 -1.18
N TRP A 482 7.25 28.89 -0.13
CA TRP A 482 6.98 27.45 -0.13
C TRP A 482 5.82 27.00 -1.04
N SER A 483 4.89 27.90 -1.41
CA SER A 483 3.91 27.54 -2.44
C SER A 483 4.50 27.58 -3.86
N LYS A 484 5.54 28.39 -4.14
CA LYS A 484 6.34 28.29 -5.38
C LYS A 484 7.13 26.96 -5.43
N PHE A 485 7.73 26.56 -4.31
CA PHE A 485 8.41 25.26 -4.18
C PHE A 485 7.46 24.09 -4.48
N THR A 486 6.28 24.09 -3.84
CA THR A 486 5.23 23.07 -4.04
C THR A 486 4.65 23.10 -5.46
N ALA A 487 4.48 24.28 -6.06
CA ALA A 487 4.02 24.42 -7.44
C ALA A 487 5.02 23.85 -8.45
N THR A 488 6.32 24.06 -8.25
CA THR A 488 7.35 23.48 -9.11
C THR A 488 7.46 21.96 -8.89
N ALA A 489 7.36 21.49 -7.63
CA ALA A 489 7.34 20.06 -7.29
C ALA A 489 6.12 19.32 -7.88
N ALA A 490 4.97 19.97 -7.99
CA ALA A 490 3.75 19.40 -8.60
C ALA A 490 3.94 18.98 -10.07
N LEU A 491 4.76 19.69 -10.84
CA LEU A 491 5.09 19.30 -12.22
C LEU A 491 5.74 17.90 -12.26
N GLY A 492 6.57 17.56 -11.25
CA GLY A 492 7.19 16.24 -11.15
C GLY A 492 6.20 15.11 -10.90
N VAL A 493 5.05 15.40 -10.28
CA VAL A 493 3.97 14.42 -10.10
C VAL A 493 3.16 14.22 -11.39
N ILE A 494 2.89 15.31 -12.12
CA ILE A 494 2.14 15.27 -13.40
C ILE A 494 2.95 14.53 -14.49
N HIS A 495 4.26 14.79 -14.55
CA HIS A 495 5.19 14.16 -15.51
C HIS A 495 5.86 12.88 -14.99
N LYS A 496 5.35 12.31 -13.90
CA LYS A 496 5.87 11.05 -13.33
C LYS A 496 5.91 9.95 -14.39
N GLY A 497 7.09 9.37 -14.63
CA GLY A 497 7.30 8.33 -15.64
C GLY A 497 7.72 8.81 -17.04
N ASN A 498 7.74 10.12 -17.33
CA ASN A 498 8.24 10.64 -18.60
C ASN A 498 9.78 10.72 -18.61
N LEU A 499 10.43 9.56 -18.75
CA LEU A 499 11.88 9.41 -18.66
C LEU A 499 12.64 10.15 -19.78
N ASN A 500 12.05 10.27 -20.98
CA ASN A 500 12.71 10.85 -22.16
C ASN A 500 12.67 12.39 -22.15
N GLN A 501 11.53 13.00 -21.78
CA GLN A 501 11.33 14.45 -21.88
C GLN A 501 11.46 15.17 -20.52
N GLY A 502 11.46 14.46 -19.39
CA GLY A 502 11.49 15.05 -18.04
C GLY A 502 12.65 16.05 -17.82
N LYS A 503 13.83 15.76 -18.38
CA LYS A 503 14.97 16.70 -18.36
C LYS A 503 14.73 17.96 -19.19
N GLN A 504 14.15 17.84 -20.40
CA GLN A 504 13.87 19.01 -21.25
C GLN A 504 12.83 19.92 -20.60
N LEU A 505 11.76 19.35 -20.05
CA LEU A 505 10.67 20.08 -19.40
C LEU A 505 11.11 20.85 -18.15
N LEU A 506 12.03 20.30 -17.35
CA LEU A 506 12.53 20.95 -16.14
C LEU A 506 13.76 21.84 -16.37
N THR A 507 14.39 21.82 -17.55
CA THR A 507 15.56 22.66 -17.88
C THR A 507 15.36 24.18 -17.62
N PRO A 508 14.17 24.78 -17.86
CA PRO A 508 13.94 26.20 -17.52
C PRO A 508 13.97 26.50 -16.01
N TYR A 509 13.65 25.52 -15.17
CA TYR A 509 13.52 25.65 -13.72
C TYR A 509 14.77 25.21 -12.94
N LEU A 510 15.62 24.37 -13.55
CA LEU A 510 16.85 23.86 -12.94
C LEU A 510 17.88 24.96 -12.64
N PRO A 511 18.70 24.81 -11.58
CA PRO A 511 19.81 25.72 -11.30
C PRO A 511 20.79 25.80 -12.49
N LYS A 512 20.96 26.98 -13.09
CA LYS A 512 21.91 27.17 -14.20
C LYS A 512 23.34 27.32 -13.64
N VAL A 513 24.17 26.29 -13.83
CA VAL A 513 25.56 26.19 -13.31
C VAL A 513 26.46 27.38 -13.67
N HIS A 514 26.14 28.11 -14.75
CA HIS A 514 26.91 29.27 -15.21
C HIS A 514 26.14 30.59 -15.03
N GLN A 515 25.83 30.95 -13.78
CA GLN A 515 25.47 32.34 -13.46
C GLN A 515 26.73 33.23 -13.50
N VAL A 516 27.06 33.74 -14.69
CA VAL A 516 27.86 34.96 -14.78
C VAL A 516 26.99 36.10 -14.25
N ALA A 517 27.47 36.79 -13.21
CA ALA A 517 26.71 37.84 -12.55
C ALA A 517 26.23 38.92 -13.55
N GLY A 518 24.91 39.07 -13.67
CA GLY A 518 24.27 40.22 -14.34
C GLY A 518 23.64 40.00 -15.72
N VAL A 519 23.57 38.78 -16.28
CA VAL A 519 22.96 38.55 -17.63
C VAL A 519 22.00 37.35 -17.68
N GLY A 520 21.12 37.22 -16.69
CA GLY A 520 20.01 36.28 -16.72
C GLY A 520 19.04 36.56 -15.59
N VAL A 521 17.73 36.40 -15.85
CA VAL A 521 16.68 36.51 -14.81
C VAL A 521 17.00 35.50 -13.70
N PRO A 522 17.26 35.94 -12.45
CA PRO A 522 17.60 35.02 -11.37
C PRO A 522 16.33 34.34 -10.88
N GLY A 523 16.09 33.12 -11.38
CA GLY A 523 14.91 32.33 -11.00
C GLY A 523 14.81 32.12 -9.49
N SER A 524 13.62 32.28 -8.91
CA SER A 524 13.39 32.11 -7.46
C SER A 524 14.01 30.82 -6.90
N VAL A 525 14.76 30.94 -5.80
CA VAL A 525 15.47 29.82 -5.13
C VAL A 525 14.51 28.68 -4.76
N TYR A 526 13.26 29.01 -4.41
CA TYR A 526 12.20 28.03 -4.14
C TYR A 526 11.79 27.22 -5.36
N SER A 527 11.73 27.84 -6.55
CA SER A 527 11.47 27.12 -7.80
C SER A 527 12.66 26.24 -8.19
N GLN A 528 13.89 26.75 -8.03
CA GLN A 528 15.11 25.97 -8.27
C GLN A 528 15.18 24.71 -7.38
N GLY A 529 14.96 24.84 -6.06
CA GLY A 529 14.88 23.69 -5.15
C GLY A 529 13.71 22.75 -5.46
N GLY A 530 12.53 23.31 -5.75
CA GLY A 530 11.35 22.55 -6.15
C GLY A 530 11.55 21.76 -7.45
N SER A 531 12.36 22.25 -8.38
CA SER A 531 12.69 21.57 -9.64
C SER A 531 13.57 20.33 -9.44
N LEU A 532 14.51 20.36 -8.48
CA LEU A 532 15.33 19.19 -8.13
C LEU A 532 14.47 18.10 -7.47
N TYR A 533 13.52 18.50 -6.62
CA TYR A 533 12.56 17.56 -6.03
C TYR A 533 11.59 17.01 -7.09
N ALA A 534 11.09 17.85 -8.01
CA ALA A 534 10.28 17.41 -9.15
C ALA A 534 11.02 16.39 -10.03
N PHE A 535 12.29 16.64 -10.32
CA PHE A 535 13.14 15.74 -11.10
C PHE A 535 13.32 14.39 -10.37
N GLY A 536 13.55 14.39 -9.06
CA GLY A 536 13.57 13.16 -8.25
C GLY A 536 12.23 12.39 -8.26
N LEU A 537 11.09 13.09 -8.26
CA LEU A 537 9.76 12.47 -8.36
C LEU A 537 9.48 11.83 -9.74
N ILE A 538 9.98 12.42 -10.83
CA ILE A 538 9.86 11.85 -12.19
C ILE A 538 10.67 10.55 -12.31
N TYR A 539 11.92 10.56 -11.81
CA TYR A 539 12.86 9.44 -11.88
C TYR A 539 12.86 8.59 -10.60
N ALA A 540 11.76 8.56 -9.85
CA ALA A 540 11.64 7.77 -8.63
C ALA A 540 12.01 6.29 -8.88
N ASN A 541 12.83 5.70 -7.99
CA ASN A 541 13.45 4.37 -8.11
C ASN A 541 14.43 4.14 -9.28
N HIS A 542 14.68 5.11 -10.17
CA HIS A 542 15.63 4.94 -11.29
C HIS A 542 16.99 5.58 -10.98
N GLY A 543 17.86 4.78 -10.39
CA GLY A 543 19.21 5.19 -9.95
C GLY A 543 20.25 5.40 -11.05
N GLY A 544 19.83 5.78 -12.27
CA GLY A 544 20.72 6.06 -13.40
C GLY A 544 21.14 7.54 -13.46
N MET A 545 21.11 8.12 -14.67
CA MET A 545 21.54 9.51 -14.94
C MET A 545 20.92 10.58 -14.03
N ALA A 546 19.74 10.32 -13.46
CA ALA A 546 19.04 11.28 -12.59
C ALA A 546 19.76 11.45 -11.24
N VAL A 547 20.23 10.36 -10.64
CA VAL A 547 20.93 10.38 -9.34
C VAL A 547 22.25 11.15 -9.46
N ASP A 548 23.06 10.86 -10.48
CA ASP A 548 24.33 11.56 -10.70
C ASP A 548 24.12 13.06 -10.93
N LEU A 549 23.12 13.43 -11.74
CA LEU A 549 22.82 14.84 -12.01
C LEU A 549 22.37 15.58 -10.74
N ILE A 550 21.46 15.00 -9.94
CA ILE A 550 21.02 15.62 -8.67
C ILE A 550 22.19 15.70 -7.69
N ARG A 551 23.01 14.65 -7.59
CA ARG A 551 24.20 14.60 -6.72
C ARG A 551 25.21 15.70 -7.08
N ASP A 552 25.41 15.94 -8.37
CA ASP A 552 26.26 17.02 -8.88
C ASP A 552 25.73 18.42 -8.53
N TYR A 553 24.42 18.64 -8.63
CA TYR A 553 23.78 19.89 -8.20
C TYR A 553 23.83 20.06 -6.68
N PHE A 554 23.56 19.00 -5.92
CA PHE A 554 23.57 19.00 -4.46
C PHE A 554 24.95 19.36 -3.89
N LYS A 555 26.04 18.81 -4.47
CA LYS A 555 27.42 19.14 -4.09
C LYS A 555 27.84 20.58 -4.42
N LYS A 556 27.24 21.18 -5.45
CA LYS A 556 27.57 22.54 -5.91
C LYS A 556 26.70 23.62 -5.27
N ALA A 557 25.52 23.24 -4.75
CA ALA A 557 24.60 24.16 -4.09
C ALA A 557 25.11 24.60 -2.73
N THR A 558 25.01 25.90 -2.45
CA THR A 558 25.26 26.50 -1.13
C THR A 558 23.99 27.01 -0.45
N ASP A 559 22.92 27.24 -1.21
CA ASP A 559 21.63 27.71 -0.67
C ASP A 559 20.84 26.58 -0.03
N GLU A 560 20.33 26.81 1.18
CA GLU A 560 19.59 25.80 1.94
C GLU A 560 18.39 25.24 1.19
N VAL A 561 17.55 26.09 0.59
CA VAL A 561 16.34 25.65 -0.12
C VAL A 561 16.65 24.76 -1.34
N ILE A 562 17.79 24.99 -2.01
CA ILE A 562 18.25 24.14 -3.12
C ILE A 562 18.79 22.81 -2.58
N GLN A 563 19.57 22.83 -1.50
CA GLN A 563 20.03 21.61 -0.82
C GLN A 563 18.87 20.77 -0.26
N HIS A 564 17.85 21.38 0.32
CA HIS A 564 16.63 20.72 0.80
C HIS A 564 15.89 20.00 -0.33
N GLY A 565 15.62 20.68 -1.45
CA GLY A 565 14.99 20.08 -2.63
C GLY A 565 15.86 19.01 -3.29
N GLY A 566 17.18 19.23 -3.34
CA GLY A 566 18.17 18.27 -3.81
C GLY A 566 18.23 17.00 -2.96
N ALA A 567 18.21 17.12 -1.63
CA ALA A 567 18.20 15.98 -0.71
C ALA A 567 16.93 15.13 -0.86
N LEU A 568 15.75 15.77 -0.90
CA LEU A 568 14.48 15.04 -1.15
C LEU A 568 14.48 14.37 -2.53
N GLY A 569 14.93 15.07 -3.57
CA GLY A 569 15.03 14.51 -4.93
C GLY A 569 16.00 13.33 -5.02
N LEU A 570 17.17 13.45 -4.40
CA LEU A 570 18.20 12.40 -4.34
C LEU A 570 17.74 11.18 -3.54
N GLY A 571 17.02 11.41 -2.43
CA GLY A 571 16.42 10.34 -1.63
C GLY A 571 15.35 9.54 -2.38
N VAL A 572 14.52 10.20 -3.21
CA VAL A 572 13.48 9.54 -4.02
C VAL A 572 14.06 8.83 -5.25
N ALA A 573 15.04 9.43 -5.92
CA ALA A 573 15.71 8.82 -7.08
C ALA A 573 16.63 7.65 -6.65
N GLY A 574 17.33 7.79 -5.53
CA GLY A 574 18.22 6.79 -4.92
C GLY A 574 17.55 5.83 -3.94
N MET A 575 16.21 5.75 -3.90
CA MET A 575 15.48 4.94 -2.92
C MET A 575 15.86 3.45 -2.99
N ALA A 576 16.14 2.84 -1.83
CA ALA A 576 16.54 1.44 -1.65
C ALA A 576 17.75 0.97 -2.50
N THR A 577 18.64 1.89 -2.88
CA THR A 577 19.86 1.56 -3.62
C THR A 577 20.99 1.04 -2.71
N GLY A 578 21.00 1.45 -1.43
CA GLY A 578 22.04 1.06 -0.48
C GLY A 578 23.43 1.63 -0.77
N ASP A 579 23.55 2.69 -1.60
CA ASP A 579 24.85 3.30 -1.90
C ASP A 579 25.39 4.12 -0.72
N GLU A 580 26.48 3.64 -0.11
CA GLU A 580 27.21 4.35 0.95
C GLU A 580 27.74 5.71 0.47
N GLY A 581 28.04 5.87 -0.83
CA GLY A 581 28.54 7.11 -1.40
C GLY A 581 27.53 8.26 -1.35
N ILE A 582 26.24 7.99 -1.57
CA ILE A 582 25.16 8.98 -1.42
C ILE A 582 24.95 9.29 0.07
N TYR A 583 25.03 8.29 0.93
CA TYR A 583 24.88 8.45 2.38
C TYR A 583 25.96 9.38 2.97
N GLU A 584 27.23 9.22 2.57
CA GLU A 584 28.31 10.10 3.04
C GLU A 584 28.11 11.56 2.61
N ASP A 585 27.68 11.79 1.37
CA ASP A 585 27.38 13.14 0.86
C ASP A 585 26.23 13.80 1.63
N LEU A 586 25.18 13.04 1.94
CA LEU A 586 24.06 13.50 2.77
C LEU A 586 24.51 13.80 4.22
N ARG A 587 25.29 12.91 4.84
CA ARG A 587 25.82 13.09 6.20
C ARG A 587 26.69 14.34 6.34
N ASN A 588 27.51 14.66 5.33
CA ASN A 588 28.32 15.87 5.33
C ASN A 588 27.48 17.15 5.39
N VAL A 589 26.29 17.15 4.76
CA VAL A 589 25.33 18.27 4.86
C VAL A 589 24.55 18.22 6.17
N LEU A 590 24.23 17.04 6.70
CA LEU A 590 23.61 16.90 8.03
C LEU A 590 24.43 17.60 9.11
N TYR A 591 25.75 17.35 9.15
CA TYR A 591 26.69 17.97 10.10
C TYR A 591 26.87 19.49 9.98
N THR A 592 26.23 20.15 9.00
CA THR A 592 26.15 21.62 8.97
C THR A 592 25.10 22.19 9.94
N ASP A 593 24.28 21.33 10.55
CA ASP A 593 23.26 21.67 11.56
C ASP A 593 22.20 22.71 11.10
N SER A 594 21.90 22.73 9.80
CA SER A 594 20.80 23.55 9.26
C SER A 594 19.44 22.88 9.51
N ALA A 595 18.59 23.56 10.29
CA ALA A 595 17.28 23.05 10.73
C ALA A 595 16.29 22.71 9.60
N LEU A 596 16.43 23.34 8.41
CA LEU A 596 15.61 23.04 7.24
C LEU A 596 16.16 21.86 6.43
N ASN A 597 17.48 21.81 6.27
CA ASN A 597 18.13 20.77 5.48
C ASN A 597 18.13 19.44 6.21
N GLY A 598 18.39 19.43 7.52
CA GLY A 598 18.48 18.19 8.32
C GLY A 598 17.19 17.36 8.34
N GLU A 599 16.01 17.98 8.21
CA GLU A 599 14.73 17.24 8.07
C GLU A 599 14.67 16.46 6.75
N ALA A 600 15.02 17.11 5.63
CA ALA A 600 15.08 16.47 4.32
C ALA A 600 16.23 15.46 4.18
N VAL A 601 17.39 15.78 4.76
CA VAL A 601 18.60 14.95 4.72
C VAL A 601 18.42 13.69 5.57
N GLY A 602 17.91 13.80 6.80
CA GLY A 602 17.63 12.64 7.65
C GLY A 602 16.60 11.68 7.02
N LEU A 603 15.57 12.23 6.36
CA LEU A 603 14.60 11.45 5.60
C LEU A 603 15.25 10.81 4.35
N ALA A 604 16.07 11.55 3.60
CA ALA A 604 16.77 11.04 2.42
C ALA A 604 17.77 9.93 2.75
N MET A 605 18.51 10.03 3.86
CA MET A 605 19.40 8.97 4.36
C MET A 605 18.62 7.68 4.60
N GLY A 606 17.41 7.77 5.19
CA GLY A 606 16.51 6.64 5.39
C GLY A 606 15.91 6.07 4.11
N LEU A 607 15.62 6.91 3.10
CA LEU A 607 15.14 6.45 1.78
C LEU A 607 16.22 5.69 1.01
N VAL A 608 17.47 6.16 1.02
CA VAL A 608 18.60 5.52 0.33
C VAL A 608 18.94 4.17 0.98
N MET A 609 18.95 4.12 2.32
CA MET A 609 19.25 2.93 3.11
C MET A 609 18.01 2.09 3.50
N LEU A 610 16.87 2.32 2.83
CA LEU A 610 15.58 1.69 3.10
C LEU A 610 15.68 0.16 3.16
N GLY A 611 15.24 -0.43 4.28
CA GLY A 611 15.20 -1.88 4.47
C GLY A 611 16.56 -2.59 4.58
N THR A 612 17.70 -1.88 4.50
CA THR A 612 19.05 -2.48 4.60
C THR A 612 19.36 -3.00 6.01
N GLY A 613 18.83 -2.34 7.05
CA GLY A 613 19.10 -2.67 8.45
C GLY A 613 20.57 -2.49 8.86
N ASN A 614 21.33 -1.61 8.22
CA ASN A 614 22.75 -1.40 8.54
C ASN A 614 22.90 -0.70 9.91
N MET A 615 23.36 -1.46 10.91
CA MET A 615 23.47 -1.00 12.30
C MET A 615 24.44 0.18 12.47
N LYS A 616 25.51 0.27 11.67
CA LYS A 616 26.47 1.39 11.73
C LYS A 616 25.81 2.73 11.38
N VAL A 617 24.90 2.71 10.40
CA VAL A 617 24.14 3.89 9.97
C VAL A 617 23.16 4.30 11.07
N LEU A 618 22.53 3.33 11.75
CA LEU A 618 21.63 3.60 12.87
C LEU A 618 22.38 4.19 14.07
N GLU A 619 23.56 3.67 14.43
CA GLU A 619 24.40 4.23 15.50
C GLU A 619 24.78 5.69 15.25
N ASP A 620 25.23 6.02 14.03
CA ASP A 620 25.57 7.39 13.57
C ASP A 620 24.34 8.33 13.69
N MET A 621 23.17 7.87 13.24
CA MET A 621 21.91 8.63 13.31
C MET A 621 21.38 8.81 14.74
N ILE A 622 21.48 7.80 15.62
CA ILE A 622 21.07 7.90 17.03
C ILE A 622 21.96 8.90 17.76
N GLN A 623 23.28 8.79 17.59
CA GLN A 623 24.23 9.70 18.23
C GLN A 623 23.95 11.16 17.82
N TYR A 624 23.84 11.42 16.52
CA TYR A 624 23.60 12.78 16.04
C TYR A 624 22.21 13.31 16.45
N ALA A 625 21.18 12.45 16.52
CA ALA A 625 19.86 12.83 17.01
C ALA A 625 19.88 13.32 18.47
N HIS A 626 20.71 12.72 19.34
CA HIS A 626 20.90 13.20 20.72
C HIS A 626 21.77 14.46 20.82
N ASP A 627 22.71 14.67 19.90
CA ASP A 627 23.58 15.86 19.90
C ASP A 627 22.84 17.13 19.42
N THR A 628 21.94 17.01 18.43
CA THR A 628 21.18 18.18 17.91
C THR A 628 20.11 18.71 18.86
N GLN A 629 19.82 20.00 18.77
CA GLN A 629 18.70 20.66 19.47
C GLN A 629 17.51 20.99 18.55
N HIS A 630 17.64 20.70 17.26
CA HIS A 630 16.65 21.07 16.25
C HIS A 630 15.63 19.95 16.02
N GLU A 631 14.43 20.11 16.58
CA GLU A 631 13.30 19.15 16.50
C GLU A 631 13.03 18.63 15.07
N LYS A 632 13.19 19.49 14.06
CA LYS A 632 13.06 19.12 12.64
C LYS A 632 14.08 18.08 12.18
N ILE A 633 15.33 18.22 12.62
CA ILE A 633 16.42 17.29 12.31
C ILE A 633 16.16 15.97 13.03
N VAL A 634 15.83 16.02 14.32
CA VAL A 634 15.49 14.81 15.10
C VAL A 634 14.29 14.08 14.49
N ARG A 635 13.25 14.79 14.03
CA ARG A 635 12.10 14.18 13.31
C ARG A 635 12.49 13.54 11.99
N GLY A 636 13.34 14.19 11.19
CA GLY A 636 13.88 13.66 9.94
C GLY A 636 14.68 12.36 10.17
N LEU A 637 15.55 12.36 11.17
CA LEU A 637 16.33 11.18 11.58
C LEU A 637 15.45 10.07 12.16
N ALA A 638 14.46 10.42 12.99
CA ALA A 638 13.48 9.49 13.56
C ALA A 638 12.68 8.76 12.48
N MET A 639 12.27 9.47 11.42
CA MET A 639 11.67 8.85 10.23
C MET A 639 12.70 8.01 9.45
N GLY A 640 13.92 8.51 9.28
CA GLY A 640 14.97 7.82 8.55
C GLY A 640 15.36 6.47 9.19
N MET A 641 15.49 6.41 10.51
CA MET A 641 15.72 5.18 11.27
C MET A 641 14.57 4.18 11.09
N ALA A 642 13.32 4.64 11.10
CA ALA A 642 12.15 3.80 10.86
C ALA A 642 12.13 3.21 9.43
N LEU A 643 12.57 3.98 8.43
CA LEU A 643 12.71 3.53 7.04
C LEU A 643 13.82 2.47 6.89
N ILE A 644 14.98 2.64 7.53
CA ILE A 644 16.09 1.66 7.49
C ILE A 644 15.65 0.27 8.00
N MET A 645 14.76 0.24 9.01
CA MET A 645 14.24 -0.99 9.60
C MET A 645 12.98 -1.56 8.92
N TYR A 646 12.59 -1.04 7.76
CA TYR A 646 11.47 -1.54 6.97
C TYR A 646 11.55 -3.06 6.72
N GLY A 647 10.48 -3.79 7.08
CA GLY A 647 10.37 -5.24 6.88
C GLY A 647 11.28 -6.12 7.76
N ARG A 648 12.07 -5.55 8.69
CA ARG A 648 13.04 -6.29 9.51
C ARG A 648 12.43 -7.03 10.70
N GLN A 649 11.17 -6.75 11.06
CA GLN A 649 10.41 -7.42 12.13
C GLN A 649 11.17 -7.45 13.48
N GLU A 650 11.44 -8.63 14.03
CA GLU A 650 12.03 -8.82 15.37
C GLU A 650 13.42 -8.21 15.52
N ALA A 651 14.20 -8.12 14.44
CA ALA A 651 15.50 -7.43 14.46
C ALA A 651 15.38 -5.91 14.76
N ALA A 652 14.18 -5.34 14.69
CA ALA A 652 13.90 -3.96 15.10
C ALA A 652 13.52 -3.82 16.58
N ASP A 653 13.22 -4.89 17.32
CA ASP A 653 12.74 -4.78 18.71
C ASP A 653 13.75 -4.07 19.64
N GLU A 654 15.06 -4.24 19.42
CA GLU A 654 16.09 -3.55 20.21
C GLU A 654 16.05 -2.02 20.01
N LEU A 655 16.06 -1.57 18.74
CA LEU A 655 15.93 -0.16 18.36
C LEU A 655 14.60 0.43 18.87
N ILE A 656 13.49 -0.31 18.73
CA ILE A 656 12.16 0.09 19.20
C ILE A 656 12.13 0.29 20.72
N ASN A 657 12.72 -0.64 21.48
CA ASN A 657 12.73 -0.55 22.94
C ASN A 657 13.64 0.59 23.44
N GLY A 658 14.76 0.85 22.76
CA GLY A 658 15.62 2.01 23.01
C GLY A 658 14.88 3.33 22.79
N LEU A 659 14.40 3.56 21.56
CA LEU A 659 13.69 4.78 21.17
C LEU A 659 12.42 5.06 21.99
N LEU A 660 11.70 4.03 22.45
CA LEU A 660 10.54 4.20 23.35
C LEU A 660 10.93 4.50 24.81
N GLY A 661 12.15 4.15 25.22
CA GLY A 661 12.70 4.48 26.54
C GLY A 661 13.20 5.92 26.65
N ASP A 662 13.42 6.60 25.51
CA ASP A 662 13.99 7.94 25.47
C ASP A 662 13.06 9.04 26.02
N PRO A 663 13.64 10.06 26.70
CA PRO A 663 12.87 11.17 27.24
C PRO A 663 12.29 12.09 26.16
N ASP A 664 12.91 12.17 24.98
CA ASP A 664 12.47 12.99 23.86
C ASP A 664 11.21 12.39 23.18
N PRO A 665 10.08 13.14 23.12
CA PRO A 665 8.89 12.69 22.41
C PRO A 665 9.11 12.40 20.92
N THR A 666 10.05 13.08 20.26
CA THR A 666 10.33 12.89 18.82
C THR A 666 11.12 11.62 18.52
N LEU A 667 11.96 11.16 19.45
CA LEU A 667 12.57 9.83 19.39
C LEU A 667 11.54 8.73 19.67
N ARG A 668 10.67 8.91 20.68
CA ARG A 668 9.55 7.96 20.92
C ARG A 668 8.60 7.87 19.73
N TYR A 669 8.34 8.99 19.06
CA TYR A 669 7.62 9.06 17.79
C TYR A 669 8.33 8.21 16.70
N GLY A 670 9.65 8.32 16.57
CA GLY A 670 10.47 7.46 15.71
C GLY A 670 10.37 5.97 16.06
N GLY A 671 10.37 5.63 17.34
CA GLY A 671 10.18 4.26 17.82
C GLY A 671 8.83 3.67 17.39
N ILE A 672 7.75 4.45 17.43
CA ILE A 672 6.43 4.04 16.94
C ILE A 672 6.42 3.85 15.41
N MET A 673 6.98 4.80 14.65
CA MET A 673 7.09 4.64 13.19
C MET A 673 7.95 3.43 12.81
N THR A 674 8.98 3.13 13.61
CA THR A 674 9.81 1.92 13.47
C THR A 674 8.96 0.66 13.67
N ILE A 675 8.08 0.60 14.68
CA ILE A 675 7.12 -0.51 14.82
C ILE A 675 6.25 -0.64 13.55
N ALA A 676 5.72 0.48 13.04
CA ALA A 676 4.82 0.49 11.89
C ALA A 676 5.46 -0.06 10.60
N LEU A 677 6.71 0.33 10.33
CA LEU A 677 7.45 -0.07 9.13
C LEU A 677 8.15 -1.43 9.27
N ALA A 678 8.62 -1.81 10.47
CA ALA A 678 9.23 -3.12 10.72
C ALA A 678 8.19 -4.26 10.70
N TYR A 679 6.97 -4.01 11.20
CA TYR A 679 5.87 -4.98 11.26
C TYR A 679 4.80 -4.77 10.17
N CYS A 680 5.13 -4.01 9.12
CA CYS A 680 4.21 -3.68 8.04
C CYS A 680 3.57 -4.94 7.42
N GLY A 681 2.24 -5.01 7.41
CA GLY A 681 1.46 -6.11 6.84
C GLY A 681 1.55 -7.45 7.59
N THR A 682 2.19 -7.52 8.76
CA THR A 682 2.38 -8.79 9.50
C THR A 682 1.21 -9.15 10.41
N SER A 683 0.36 -8.19 10.78
CA SER A 683 -0.71 -8.38 11.79
C SER A 683 -0.21 -8.96 13.13
N SER A 684 1.01 -8.63 13.56
CA SER A 684 1.58 -9.14 14.82
C SER A 684 0.87 -8.57 16.06
N ASN A 685 0.35 -9.48 16.91
CA ASN A 685 -0.29 -9.14 18.18
C ASN A 685 0.67 -8.45 19.17
N LYS A 686 1.98 -8.75 19.12
CA LYS A 686 3.01 -8.12 19.96
C LYS A 686 3.12 -6.62 19.65
N ALA A 687 3.21 -6.29 18.35
CA ALA A 687 3.29 -4.92 17.87
C ALA A 687 2.00 -4.14 18.16
N VAL A 688 0.84 -4.72 17.85
CA VAL A 688 -0.48 -4.13 18.15
C VAL A 688 -0.63 -3.82 19.65
N ARG A 689 -0.25 -4.75 20.55
CA ARG A 689 -0.34 -4.53 22.00
C ARG A 689 0.60 -3.41 22.47
N LYS A 690 1.84 -3.35 21.96
CA LYS A 690 2.77 -2.24 22.23
C LYS A 690 2.17 -0.89 21.82
N LEU A 691 1.62 -0.78 20.61
CA LEU A 691 1.02 0.45 20.10
C LEU A 691 -0.20 0.89 20.93
N LEU A 692 -1.13 -0.01 21.22
CA LEU A 692 -2.33 0.31 22.01
C LEU A 692 -1.97 0.74 23.44
N HIS A 693 -0.94 0.14 24.05
CA HIS A 693 -0.44 0.59 25.35
C HIS A 693 0.10 2.03 25.26
N VAL A 694 1.01 2.30 24.31
CA VAL A 694 1.64 3.63 24.15
C VAL A 694 0.61 4.72 23.81
N ALA A 695 -0.41 4.40 23.00
CA ALA A 695 -1.51 5.31 22.67
C ALA A 695 -2.30 5.82 23.91
N VAL A 696 -2.30 5.06 25.01
CA VAL A 696 -2.96 5.42 26.27
C VAL A 696 -1.95 5.94 27.31
N SER A 697 -0.74 5.37 27.35
CA SER A 697 0.24 5.63 28.42
C SER A 697 1.10 6.88 28.22
N ASP A 698 1.42 7.26 26.98
CA ASP A 698 2.22 8.47 26.74
C ASP A 698 1.43 9.75 27.07
N VAL A 699 2.14 10.84 27.33
CA VAL A 699 1.57 12.16 27.64
C VAL A 699 1.54 13.05 26.38
N ASN A 700 2.45 12.84 25.42
CA ASN A 700 2.54 13.65 24.21
C ASN A 700 1.52 13.23 23.15
N ASP A 701 0.78 14.20 22.60
CA ASP A 701 -0.32 13.95 21.67
C ASP A 701 0.11 13.54 20.25
N ASP A 702 1.31 13.90 19.80
CA ASP A 702 1.86 13.45 18.52
C ASP A 702 2.26 11.97 18.55
N VAL A 703 2.84 11.54 19.68
CA VAL A 703 3.16 10.14 19.98
C VAL A 703 1.87 9.30 20.00
N ARG A 704 0.81 9.79 20.65
CA ARG A 704 -0.52 9.16 20.66
C ARG A 704 -1.17 9.09 19.28
N ARG A 705 -1.14 10.19 18.52
CA ARG A 705 -1.69 10.27 17.15
C ARG A 705 -1.11 9.15 16.28
N VAL A 706 0.21 8.99 16.34
CA VAL A 706 0.91 8.03 15.48
C VAL A 706 0.80 6.61 16.02
N ALA A 707 0.74 6.39 17.33
CA ALA A 707 0.46 5.05 17.89
C ALA A 707 -0.82 4.42 17.29
N VAL A 708 -1.88 5.22 17.13
CA VAL A 708 -3.13 4.76 16.51
C VAL A 708 -2.99 4.66 14.99
N LEU A 709 -2.41 5.65 14.33
CA LEU A 709 -2.21 5.65 12.87
C LEU A 709 -1.44 4.40 12.41
N SER A 710 -0.37 4.03 13.14
CA SER A 710 0.48 2.87 12.87
C SER A 710 -0.26 1.52 12.87
N LEU A 711 -1.44 1.42 13.50
CA LEU A 711 -2.29 0.22 13.39
C LEU A 711 -2.69 -0.05 11.94
N GLY A 712 -2.92 0.99 11.14
CA GLY A 712 -3.25 0.85 9.71
C GLY A 712 -2.15 0.14 8.91
N PHE A 713 -0.89 0.51 9.15
CA PHE A 713 0.28 -0.12 8.48
C PHE A 713 0.54 -1.57 8.92
N ILE A 714 0.11 -1.99 10.11
CA ILE A 714 0.29 -3.38 10.56
C ILE A 714 -0.85 -4.28 10.05
N LEU A 715 -2.07 -3.72 9.95
CA LEU A 715 -3.31 -4.48 9.76
C LEU A 715 -3.96 -4.35 8.38
N PHE A 716 -3.41 -3.61 7.42
CA PHE A 716 -4.00 -3.50 6.07
C PHE A 716 -4.17 -4.84 5.32
N ARG A 717 -3.38 -5.89 5.64
CA ARG A 717 -3.67 -7.26 5.14
C ARG A 717 -4.98 -7.86 5.69
N LYS A 718 -5.44 -7.41 6.86
CA LYS A 718 -6.70 -7.81 7.53
C LYS A 718 -7.60 -6.60 7.78
N HIS A 719 -7.79 -5.79 6.73
CA HIS A 719 -8.54 -4.52 6.78
C HIS A 719 -9.95 -4.62 7.41
N GLN A 720 -10.60 -5.78 7.33
CA GLN A 720 -11.89 -6.06 7.99
C GLN A 720 -11.84 -5.99 9.54
N SER A 721 -10.69 -6.24 10.16
CA SER A 721 -10.56 -6.20 11.63
C SER A 721 -10.28 -4.81 12.20
N VAL A 722 -9.89 -3.85 11.36
CA VAL A 722 -9.45 -2.51 11.80
C VAL A 722 -10.60 -1.66 12.36
N PRO A 723 -11.79 -1.57 11.73
CA PRO A 723 -12.93 -0.81 12.28
C PRO A 723 -13.24 -1.16 13.74
N ARG A 724 -13.37 -2.45 14.05
CA ARG A 724 -13.69 -2.96 15.39
C ARG A 724 -12.62 -2.67 16.45
N MET A 725 -11.36 -2.47 16.06
CA MET A 725 -10.29 -2.07 16.98
C MET A 725 -10.23 -0.56 17.20
N VAL A 726 -10.65 0.21 16.19
CA VAL A 726 -10.53 1.67 16.16
C VAL A 726 -11.79 2.37 16.66
N GLU A 727 -12.94 1.70 16.67
CA GLU A 727 -14.24 2.18 17.19
C GLU A 727 -14.12 2.88 18.56
N LEU A 728 -13.52 2.21 19.56
CA LEU A 728 -13.29 2.78 20.90
C LEU A 728 -12.30 3.95 20.93
N LEU A 729 -11.43 4.06 19.91
CA LEU A 729 -10.45 5.15 19.78
C LEU A 729 -11.05 6.37 19.06
N SER A 730 -11.99 6.15 18.13
CA SER A 730 -12.72 7.23 17.46
C SER A 730 -13.69 7.97 18.40
N GLU A 731 -14.19 7.33 19.46
CA GLU A 731 -15.00 8.00 20.50
C GLU A 731 -14.17 8.72 21.57
N SER A 732 -12.84 8.64 21.51
CA SER A 732 -11.96 9.21 22.55
C SER A 732 -12.07 10.74 22.64
N TYR A 733 -11.96 11.27 23.85
CA TYR A 733 -12.00 12.73 24.10
C TYR A 733 -10.88 13.49 23.36
N ASN A 734 -9.71 12.85 23.18
CA ASN A 734 -8.53 13.48 22.60
C ASN A 734 -8.62 13.57 21.05
N PRO A 735 -8.65 14.78 20.46
CA PRO A 735 -8.74 14.96 19.01
C PRO A 735 -7.58 14.33 18.22
N HIS A 736 -6.37 14.25 18.78
CA HIS A 736 -5.21 13.65 18.11
C HIS A 736 -5.37 12.13 17.95
N VAL A 737 -5.98 11.47 18.94
CA VAL A 737 -6.34 10.04 18.89
C VAL A 737 -7.46 9.83 17.87
N ARG A 738 -8.48 10.70 17.83
CA ARG A 738 -9.53 10.66 16.79
C ARG A 738 -8.96 10.86 15.38
N TYR A 739 -8.05 11.81 15.17
CA TYR A 739 -7.38 11.97 13.88
C TYR A 739 -6.57 10.72 13.49
N GLY A 740 -5.80 10.16 14.44
CA GLY A 740 -5.06 8.92 14.23
C GLY A 740 -5.97 7.74 13.84
N ALA A 741 -7.14 7.64 14.46
CA ALA A 741 -8.19 6.67 14.13
C ALA A 741 -8.71 6.83 12.70
N ALA A 742 -9.05 8.06 12.28
CA ALA A 742 -9.49 8.32 10.91
C ALA A 742 -8.44 7.93 9.87
N MET A 743 -7.18 8.33 10.07
CA MET A 743 -6.09 8.01 9.16
C MET A 743 -5.75 6.52 9.15
N ALA A 744 -5.83 5.81 10.29
CA ALA A 744 -5.64 4.37 10.35
C ALA A 744 -6.64 3.63 9.43
N LEU A 745 -7.93 4.00 9.50
CA LEU A 745 -8.97 3.46 8.62
C LEU A 745 -8.72 3.81 7.14
N GLY A 746 -8.35 5.06 6.85
CA GLY A 746 -8.00 5.52 5.51
C GLY A 746 -6.87 4.73 4.86
N ILE A 747 -5.81 4.44 5.64
CA ILE A 747 -4.63 3.69 5.19
C ILE A 747 -4.93 2.18 5.09
N SER A 748 -5.65 1.59 6.05
CA SER A 748 -5.92 0.15 6.04
C SER A 748 -6.96 -0.28 5.00
N CYS A 749 -7.96 0.57 4.75
CA CYS A 749 -9.12 0.25 3.90
C CYS A 749 -9.06 0.93 2.53
N ALA A 750 -7.91 1.50 2.14
CA ALA A 750 -7.70 2.16 0.86
C ALA A 750 -8.13 1.27 -0.33
N GLY A 751 -8.94 1.83 -1.24
CA GLY A 751 -9.47 1.12 -2.43
C GLY A 751 -10.46 -0.02 -2.15
N THR A 752 -10.75 -0.37 -0.88
CA THR A 752 -11.65 -1.50 -0.54
C THR A 752 -13.12 -1.10 -0.45
N GLY A 753 -13.44 0.14 -0.02
CA GLY A 753 -14.80 0.62 0.18
C GLY A 753 -15.63 -0.18 1.21
N LEU A 754 -15.00 -0.58 2.32
CA LEU A 754 -15.68 -1.28 3.41
C LEU A 754 -16.71 -0.38 4.10
N ASP A 755 -17.99 -0.76 4.09
CA ASP A 755 -19.09 0.01 4.70
C ASP A 755 -18.85 0.36 6.18
N GLU A 756 -18.36 -0.59 6.98
CA GLU A 756 -18.05 -0.39 8.41
C GLU A 756 -17.06 0.76 8.65
N ALA A 757 -16.07 0.94 7.75
CA ALA A 757 -15.11 2.03 7.86
C ALA A 757 -15.75 3.38 7.49
N ILE A 758 -16.70 3.40 6.55
CA ILE A 758 -17.43 4.61 6.15
C ILE A 758 -18.40 5.03 7.25
N ASP A 759 -19.10 4.08 7.88
CA ASP A 759 -20.02 4.34 9.00
C ASP A 759 -19.29 4.94 10.23
N LEU A 760 -18.04 4.58 10.48
CA LEU A 760 -17.20 5.21 11.51
C LEU A 760 -16.69 6.60 11.11
N LEU A 761 -16.39 6.84 9.82
CA LEU A 761 -15.84 8.11 9.34
C LEU A 761 -16.91 9.20 9.12
N GLU A 762 -18.15 8.84 8.78
CA GLU A 762 -19.25 9.80 8.56
C GLU A 762 -19.58 10.70 9.78
N PRO A 763 -19.61 10.19 11.03
CA PRO A 763 -19.74 11.02 12.23
C PRO A 763 -18.56 12.00 12.41
N MET A 764 -17.34 11.58 12.06
CA MET A 764 -16.11 12.37 12.25
C MET A 764 -16.04 13.60 11.34
N LEU A 765 -16.78 13.60 10.22
CA LEU A 765 -17.01 14.79 9.39
C LEU A 765 -17.74 15.92 10.15
N LYS A 766 -18.41 15.63 11.26
CA LYS A 766 -19.15 16.59 12.08
C LYS A 766 -18.43 16.90 13.41
N ASP A 767 -17.18 16.49 13.54
CA ASP A 767 -16.36 16.78 14.72
C ASP A 767 -16.15 18.29 14.89
N SER A 768 -16.13 18.76 16.13
CA SER A 768 -15.87 20.17 16.46
C SER A 768 -14.47 20.61 16.05
N THR A 769 -13.51 19.70 15.97
CA THR A 769 -12.10 19.98 15.62
C THR A 769 -11.84 19.87 14.13
N ASP A 770 -11.21 20.91 13.58
CA ASP A 770 -10.99 21.15 12.15
C ASP A 770 -10.07 20.10 11.51
N PHE A 771 -8.96 19.77 12.18
CA PHE A 771 -8.02 18.77 11.67
C PHE A 771 -8.58 17.33 11.71
N VAL A 772 -9.50 17.02 12.62
CA VAL A 772 -10.21 15.71 12.61
C VAL A 772 -11.13 15.63 11.40
N ARG A 773 -11.85 16.71 11.07
CA ARG A 773 -12.64 16.79 9.81
C ARG A 773 -11.74 16.65 8.58
N GLN A 774 -10.58 17.31 8.56
CA GLN A 774 -9.57 17.16 7.49
C GLN A 774 -9.11 15.70 7.33
N GLY A 775 -8.76 15.02 8.43
CA GLY A 775 -8.36 13.61 8.41
C GLY A 775 -9.47 12.68 7.94
N ALA A 776 -10.70 12.88 8.40
CA ALA A 776 -11.87 12.11 7.97
C ALA A 776 -12.15 12.26 6.47
N LEU A 777 -12.01 13.47 5.92
CA LEU A 777 -12.17 13.75 4.48
C LEU A 777 -11.13 13.02 3.62
N ILE A 778 -9.85 13.09 4.01
CA ILE A 778 -8.75 12.43 3.31
C ILE A 778 -8.92 10.91 3.43
N ALA A 779 -9.24 10.38 4.61
CA ALA A 779 -9.48 8.96 4.82
C ALA A 779 -10.65 8.42 3.97
N LEU A 780 -11.78 9.13 3.92
CA LEU A 780 -12.92 8.75 3.07
C LEU A 780 -12.55 8.76 1.58
N ALA A 781 -11.74 9.71 1.12
CA ALA A 781 -11.21 9.73 -0.24
C ALA A 781 -10.30 8.53 -0.55
N MET A 782 -9.43 8.13 0.40
CA MET A 782 -8.58 6.95 0.25
C MET A 782 -9.40 5.64 0.20
N VAL A 783 -10.42 5.50 1.04
CA VAL A 783 -11.30 4.32 1.09
C VAL A 783 -12.15 4.17 -0.19
N LEU A 784 -12.64 5.29 -0.73
CA LEU A 784 -13.55 5.35 -1.88
C LEU A 784 -12.85 5.63 -3.23
N VAL A 785 -11.51 5.64 -3.27
CA VAL A 785 -10.76 5.82 -4.52
C VAL A 785 -11.20 4.77 -5.55
N GLN A 786 -11.36 5.20 -6.80
CA GLN A 786 -11.85 4.39 -7.93
C GLN A 786 -13.30 3.85 -7.83
N GLN A 787 -14.06 4.11 -6.76
CA GLN A 787 -15.40 3.56 -6.60
C GLN A 787 -16.50 4.41 -7.24
N ASN A 788 -17.49 3.74 -7.84
CA ASN A 788 -18.58 4.34 -8.61
C ASN A 788 -19.89 4.39 -7.81
N GLU A 789 -20.83 5.25 -8.22
CA GLU A 789 -22.18 5.35 -7.61
C GLU A 789 -22.96 4.03 -7.63
N ALA A 790 -22.72 3.18 -8.65
CA ALA A 790 -23.34 1.86 -8.79
C ALA A 790 -22.71 0.79 -7.88
N MET A 791 -21.46 0.97 -7.44
CA MET A 791 -20.84 0.13 -6.41
C MET A 791 -21.26 0.61 -5.02
N ASN A 792 -21.09 1.90 -4.74
CA ASN A 792 -21.40 2.53 -3.46
C ASN A 792 -22.07 3.90 -3.67
N PRO A 793 -23.37 4.07 -3.35
CA PRO A 793 -24.08 5.33 -3.56
C PRO A 793 -23.56 6.48 -2.67
N ARG A 794 -22.84 6.15 -1.58
CA ARG A 794 -22.22 7.11 -0.67
C ARG A 794 -21.19 8.02 -1.35
N VAL A 795 -20.54 7.58 -2.43
CA VAL A 795 -19.57 8.39 -3.21
C VAL A 795 -20.22 9.69 -3.73
N SER A 796 -21.46 9.59 -4.25
CA SER A 796 -22.23 10.76 -4.73
C SER A 796 -22.51 11.75 -3.61
N THR A 797 -22.89 11.23 -2.44
CA THR A 797 -23.18 12.02 -1.23
C THR A 797 -21.92 12.72 -0.72
N LEU A 798 -20.78 12.02 -0.70
CA LEU A 798 -19.50 12.57 -0.27
C LEU A 798 -19.01 13.69 -1.19
N ARG A 799 -19.03 13.49 -2.52
CA ARG A 799 -18.64 14.55 -3.48
C ARG A 799 -19.51 15.79 -3.33
N LYS A 800 -20.83 15.63 -3.10
CA LYS A 800 -21.76 16.74 -2.83
C LYS A 800 -21.45 17.43 -1.50
N ALA A 801 -21.06 16.69 -0.46
CA ALA A 801 -20.65 17.25 0.83
C ALA A 801 -19.34 18.06 0.72
N MET A 802 -18.32 17.51 0.05
CA MET A 802 -17.04 18.21 -0.22
C MET A 802 -17.27 19.51 -1.01
N MET A 803 -18.02 19.43 -2.11
CA MET A 803 -18.39 20.59 -2.93
C MET A 803 -19.18 21.66 -2.17
N LYS A 804 -19.93 21.28 -1.12
CA LYS A 804 -20.62 22.22 -0.24
C LYS A 804 -19.65 22.89 0.75
N MET A 805 -18.83 22.10 1.47
CA MET A 805 -17.88 22.62 2.46
C MET A 805 -16.83 23.56 1.85
N ILE A 806 -16.42 23.31 0.60
CA ILE A 806 -15.55 24.24 -0.15
C ILE A 806 -16.25 25.58 -0.40
N GLY A 807 -17.55 25.56 -0.79
CA GLY A 807 -18.35 26.76 -1.03
C GLY A 807 -18.75 27.55 0.22
N ASP A 808 -18.81 26.91 1.38
CA ASP A 808 -19.23 27.54 2.63
C ASP A 808 -18.09 28.42 3.21
N ARG A 809 -18.29 29.76 3.20
CA ARG A 809 -17.30 30.72 3.72
C ARG A 809 -16.98 30.55 5.21
N HIS A 810 -17.89 29.95 5.98
CA HIS A 810 -17.74 29.76 7.43
C HIS A 810 -16.97 28.50 7.83
N GLU A 811 -16.59 27.63 6.89
CA GLU A 811 -15.73 26.47 7.17
C GLU A 811 -14.25 26.85 7.32
N ASP A 812 -13.57 26.14 8.22
CA ASP A 812 -12.17 26.33 8.58
C ASP A 812 -11.21 26.05 7.42
N ALA A 813 -10.06 26.75 7.41
CA ALA A 813 -9.07 26.63 6.34
C ALA A 813 -8.50 25.21 6.21
N MET A 814 -8.30 24.51 7.33
CA MET A 814 -7.78 23.13 7.36
C MET A 814 -8.79 22.11 6.82
N ALA A 815 -10.08 22.30 7.11
CA ALA A 815 -11.15 21.49 6.54
C ALA A 815 -11.28 21.69 5.02
N LYS A 816 -11.10 22.92 4.52
CA LYS A 816 -11.04 23.23 3.08
C LYS A 816 -9.82 22.63 2.38
N PHE A 817 -8.65 22.70 3.01
CA PHE A 817 -7.45 22.01 2.53
C PHE A 817 -7.70 20.49 2.43
N GLY A 818 -8.33 19.89 3.46
CA GLY A 818 -8.76 18.50 3.45
C GLY A 818 -9.71 18.16 2.31
N CYS A 819 -10.72 18.99 2.05
CA CYS A 819 -11.66 18.80 0.93
C CYS A 819 -10.95 18.86 -0.44
N ALA A 820 -10.04 19.82 -0.64
CA ALA A 820 -9.30 19.99 -1.88
C ALA A 820 -8.40 18.77 -2.17
N VAL A 821 -7.60 18.35 -1.19
CA VAL A 821 -6.73 17.16 -1.29
C VAL A 821 -7.57 15.89 -1.49
N ALA A 822 -8.70 15.76 -0.78
CA ALA A 822 -9.59 14.61 -0.91
C ALA A 822 -10.23 14.50 -2.31
N LEU A 823 -10.66 15.61 -2.92
CA LEU A 823 -11.12 15.61 -4.32
C LEU A 823 -10.01 15.18 -5.27
N GLY A 824 -8.79 15.68 -5.07
CA GLY A 824 -7.61 15.30 -5.86
C GLY A 824 -7.27 13.80 -5.77
N ILE A 825 -7.45 13.20 -4.60
CA ILE A 825 -7.24 11.76 -4.36
C ILE A 825 -8.32 10.91 -5.02
N ILE A 826 -9.61 11.30 -4.93
CA ILE A 826 -10.71 10.52 -5.53
C ILE A 826 -10.59 10.47 -7.06
N ASP A 827 -10.15 11.57 -7.69
CA ASP A 827 -9.99 11.68 -9.14
C ASP A 827 -8.55 11.40 -9.63
N ALA A 828 -7.71 10.76 -8.81
CA ALA A 828 -6.28 10.56 -9.07
C ALA A 828 -5.95 9.83 -10.38
N GLY A 829 -4.95 10.32 -11.11
CA GLY A 829 -4.49 9.77 -12.39
C GLY A 829 -5.60 9.62 -13.42
N GLY A 830 -6.46 10.64 -13.58
CA GLY A 830 -7.61 10.59 -14.48
C GLY A 830 -8.65 9.52 -14.12
N ARG A 831 -8.78 9.20 -12.82
CA ARG A 831 -9.59 8.10 -12.24
C ARG A 831 -9.04 6.68 -12.49
N ASN A 832 -7.80 6.55 -12.97
CA ASN A 832 -7.16 5.28 -13.33
C ASN A 832 -6.15 4.76 -12.29
N CYS A 833 -5.80 5.57 -11.30
CA CYS A 833 -4.91 5.20 -10.21
C CYS A 833 -5.69 4.81 -8.94
N THR A 834 -5.18 3.83 -8.20
CA THR A 834 -5.65 3.47 -6.86
C THR A 834 -4.54 3.69 -5.84
N ILE A 835 -4.89 3.75 -4.56
CA ILE A 835 -3.91 3.71 -3.47
C ILE A 835 -3.84 2.26 -2.99
N SER A 836 -2.72 1.58 -3.23
CA SER A 836 -2.49 0.22 -2.73
C SER A 836 -1.12 0.05 -2.10
N LEU A 837 -1.13 -0.34 -0.83
CA LEU A 837 0.03 -0.78 -0.06
C LEU A 837 0.47 -2.22 -0.42
N GLN A 838 -0.35 -2.94 -1.18
CA GLN A 838 -0.04 -4.27 -1.69
C GLN A 838 0.17 -4.22 -3.21
N THR A 839 1.10 -5.02 -3.71
CA THR A 839 1.10 -5.40 -5.13
C THR A 839 -0.09 -6.32 -5.39
N GLN A 840 -0.50 -6.45 -6.65
CA GLN A 840 -1.66 -7.29 -7.02
C GLN A 840 -1.42 -8.80 -6.75
N THR A 841 -0.17 -9.19 -6.55
CA THR A 841 0.27 -10.54 -6.13
C THR A 841 0.21 -10.77 -4.61
N GLY A 842 -0.10 -9.74 -3.81
CA GLY A 842 -0.18 -9.81 -2.34
C GLY A 842 1.12 -9.47 -1.59
N ASN A 843 2.18 -9.08 -2.29
CA ASN A 843 3.43 -8.64 -1.69
C ASN A 843 3.34 -7.18 -1.22
N LEU A 844 4.33 -6.72 -0.45
CA LEU A 844 4.37 -5.35 0.07
C LEU A 844 4.86 -4.39 -1.02
N ASN A 845 4.03 -3.41 -1.40
CA ASN A 845 4.44 -2.35 -2.33
C ASN A 845 5.33 -1.34 -1.58
N MET A 846 6.65 -1.53 -1.64
CA MET A 846 7.63 -0.72 -0.90
C MET A 846 7.52 0.79 -1.22
N PRO A 847 7.54 1.25 -2.49
CA PRO A 847 7.28 2.66 -2.81
C PRO A 847 5.93 3.17 -2.30
N GLY A 848 4.89 2.34 -2.34
CA GLY A 848 3.55 2.73 -1.91
C GLY A 848 3.42 2.90 -0.40
N ILE A 849 4.05 2.02 0.39
CA ILE A 849 4.09 2.09 1.85
C ILE A 849 4.94 3.27 2.31
N VAL A 850 6.12 3.47 1.72
CA VAL A 850 6.99 4.62 2.03
C VAL A 850 6.31 5.93 1.63
N GLY A 851 5.68 5.99 0.46
CA GLY A 851 4.90 7.14 0.02
C GLY A 851 3.81 7.54 1.02
N ALA A 852 3.07 6.56 1.56
CA ALA A 852 2.06 6.77 2.57
C ALA A 852 2.65 7.16 3.94
N ALA A 853 3.77 6.56 4.34
CA ALA A 853 4.44 6.83 5.62
C ALA A 853 5.12 8.21 5.68
N VAL A 854 5.56 8.74 4.53
CA VAL A 854 6.04 10.13 4.41
C VAL A 854 4.88 11.10 4.22
N PHE A 855 3.84 10.74 3.45
CA PHE A 855 2.64 11.58 3.26
C PHE A 855 2.01 12.02 4.58
N ILE A 856 1.86 11.12 5.56
CA ILE A 856 1.25 11.43 6.87
C ILE A 856 2.00 12.52 7.67
N GLN A 857 3.24 12.86 7.30
CA GLN A 857 4.06 13.91 7.92
C GLN A 857 3.70 15.33 7.45
N TYR A 858 2.71 15.48 6.56
CA TYR A 858 2.32 16.77 5.99
C TYR A 858 2.01 17.86 7.03
N TRP A 859 1.67 17.46 8.26
CA TRP A 859 1.42 18.34 9.40
C TRP A 859 2.59 19.26 9.74
N TYR A 860 3.82 18.75 9.64
CA TYR A 860 5.03 19.52 9.92
C TYR A 860 5.63 20.13 8.66
N TRP A 861 5.45 19.47 7.51
CA TRP A 861 6.01 19.90 6.23
C TRP A 861 5.08 19.59 5.05
N PHE A 862 4.34 20.62 4.58
CA PHE A 862 3.39 20.48 3.47
C PHE A 862 3.98 19.86 2.19
N PRO A 863 5.22 20.16 1.74
CA PRO A 863 5.79 19.53 0.55
C PRO A 863 5.92 18.01 0.60
N LEU A 864 5.88 17.37 1.79
CA LEU A 864 5.87 15.90 1.89
C LEU A 864 4.58 15.27 1.34
N THR A 865 3.53 16.05 1.10
CA THR A 865 2.30 15.54 0.46
C THR A 865 2.54 14.93 -0.92
N HIS A 866 3.53 15.41 -1.68
CA HIS A 866 3.85 14.88 -3.01
C HIS A 866 4.28 13.40 -2.98
N PHE A 867 4.76 12.87 -1.85
CA PHE A 867 5.10 11.44 -1.69
C PHE A 867 3.89 10.50 -1.87
N LEU A 868 2.65 10.98 -1.72
CA LEU A 868 1.46 10.18 -2.02
C LEU A 868 1.42 9.71 -3.49
N SER A 869 2.10 10.43 -4.39
CA SER A 869 2.25 10.01 -5.78
C SER A 869 2.98 8.68 -5.96
N LEU A 870 3.79 8.25 -4.98
CA LEU A 870 4.45 6.92 -4.97
C LEU A 870 3.47 5.79 -4.59
N SER A 871 2.39 6.13 -3.87
CA SER A 871 1.31 5.21 -3.48
C SER A 871 0.24 5.02 -4.54
N PHE A 872 0.21 5.88 -5.57
CA PHE A 872 -0.65 5.69 -6.75
C PHE A 872 -0.11 4.58 -7.66
N THR A 873 -0.88 3.51 -7.78
CA THR A 873 -0.66 2.43 -8.74
C THR A 873 -1.77 2.44 -9.80
N PRO A 874 -1.45 2.41 -11.11
CA PRO A 874 -2.45 2.31 -12.16
C PRO A 874 -3.13 0.94 -12.15
N THR A 875 -4.44 0.90 -12.38
CA THR A 875 -5.22 -0.34 -12.42
C THR A 875 -5.63 -0.65 -13.86
N SER A 876 -4.71 -1.23 -14.61
CA SER A 876 -4.87 -1.64 -16.01
C SER A 876 -4.61 -3.14 -16.18
N VAL A 877 -5.02 -3.67 -17.34
CA VAL A 877 -4.46 -4.91 -17.89
C VAL A 877 -3.77 -4.54 -19.19
N ILE A 878 -2.46 -4.79 -19.27
CA ILE A 878 -1.61 -4.46 -20.40
C ILE A 878 -1.06 -5.76 -20.96
N GLY A 879 -1.62 -6.24 -22.08
CA GLY A 879 -1.10 -7.40 -22.78
C GLY A 879 0.06 -7.02 -23.69
N VAL A 880 1.19 -7.71 -23.55
CA VAL A 880 2.44 -7.50 -24.30
C VAL A 880 2.86 -8.81 -24.97
N ASP A 881 3.29 -8.78 -26.23
CA ASP A 881 3.75 -9.99 -26.93
C ASP A 881 5.26 -10.25 -26.72
N GLN A 882 5.75 -11.37 -27.25
CA GLN A 882 7.16 -11.80 -27.27
C GLN A 882 8.14 -10.77 -27.87
N SER A 883 7.67 -9.81 -28.68
CA SER A 883 8.47 -8.68 -29.19
C SER A 883 8.56 -7.47 -28.25
N LEU A 884 7.90 -7.52 -27.08
CA LEU A 884 7.67 -6.40 -26.15
C LEU A 884 6.81 -5.25 -26.70
N GLU A 885 6.03 -5.52 -27.75
CA GLU A 885 5.04 -4.61 -28.31
C GLU A 885 3.64 -4.91 -27.77
N VAL A 886 2.74 -3.92 -27.86
CA VAL A 886 1.35 -4.02 -27.40
C VAL A 886 0.43 -4.36 -28.58
N PRO A 887 -0.01 -5.62 -28.76
CA PRO A 887 -0.94 -5.99 -29.81
C PRO A 887 -2.36 -5.48 -29.53
N PHE A 888 -3.11 -5.16 -30.59
CA PHE A 888 -4.56 -4.97 -30.48
C PHE A 888 -5.28 -6.32 -30.32
N PHE A 889 -5.93 -6.52 -29.17
CA PHE A 889 -6.82 -7.66 -28.91
C PHE A 889 -7.96 -7.26 -27.97
N LYS A 890 -8.99 -8.10 -27.86
CA LYS A 890 -10.16 -7.83 -27.01
C LYS A 890 -10.39 -8.94 -26.00
N PHE A 891 -10.73 -8.56 -24.77
CA PHE A 891 -11.09 -9.49 -23.71
C PHE A 891 -12.53 -9.26 -23.24
N HIS A 892 -13.18 -10.33 -22.77
CA HIS A 892 -14.60 -10.31 -22.43
C HIS A 892 -14.80 -10.23 -20.91
N SER A 893 -15.54 -9.21 -20.45
CA SER A 893 -15.91 -9.04 -19.04
C SER A 893 -17.34 -9.52 -18.79
N ASN A 894 -17.50 -10.57 -17.98
CA ASN A 894 -18.80 -11.22 -17.67
C ASN A 894 -19.65 -10.43 -16.65
N THR A 895 -19.72 -9.10 -16.79
CA THR A 895 -20.40 -8.18 -15.85
C THR A 895 -21.27 -7.15 -16.58
N ARG A 896 -21.92 -6.27 -15.82
CA ARG A 896 -22.67 -5.12 -16.36
C ARG A 896 -21.72 -3.92 -16.51
N PRO A 897 -21.70 -3.21 -17.65
CA PRO A 897 -20.88 -2.01 -17.83
C PRO A 897 -21.04 -0.98 -16.71
N SER A 898 -22.28 -0.67 -16.31
CA SER A 898 -22.56 0.34 -15.26
C SER A 898 -21.88 0.08 -13.90
N LEU A 899 -21.41 -1.15 -13.62
CA LEU A 899 -20.74 -1.45 -12.35
C LEU A 899 -19.31 -0.90 -12.31
N PHE A 900 -18.62 -0.87 -13.46
CA PHE A 900 -17.19 -0.55 -13.57
C PHE A 900 -16.85 0.62 -14.49
N ASP A 901 -17.84 1.18 -15.22
CA ASP A 901 -17.65 2.39 -16.03
C ASP A 901 -17.24 3.60 -15.17
N TYR A 902 -16.76 4.66 -15.80
CA TYR A 902 -16.35 5.87 -15.10
C TYR A 902 -17.56 6.62 -14.52
N PRO A 903 -17.41 7.32 -13.39
CA PRO A 903 -18.40 8.30 -12.98
C PRO A 903 -18.60 9.32 -14.11
N PRO A 904 -19.83 9.70 -14.45
CA PRO A 904 -20.06 10.71 -15.49
C PRO A 904 -19.35 12.00 -15.11
N GLU A 905 -18.78 12.68 -16.12
CA GLU A 905 -18.22 14.02 -15.94
C GLU A 905 -19.29 14.95 -15.38
N GLN A 906 -18.90 15.83 -14.45
CA GLN A 906 -19.85 16.75 -13.85
C GLN A 906 -20.15 17.84 -14.86
N GLN A 907 -21.16 17.60 -15.71
CA GLN A 907 -21.68 18.59 -16.64
C GLN A 907 -21.85 19.91 -15.90
N VAL A 908 -21.03 20.90 -16.28
CA VAL A 908 -21.21 22.27 -15.85
C VAL A 908 -22.61 22.63 -16.32
N LYS A 909 -23.54 22.73 -15.37
CA LYS A 909 -24.87 23.24 -15.67
C LYS A 909 -24.66 24.64 -16.22
N THR A 910 -24.75 24.79 -17.54
CA THR A 910 -24.96 26.09 -18.18
C THR A 910 -26.10 26.73 -17.41
N GLU A 911 -25.78 27.86 -16.78
CA GLU A 911 -26.24 28.26 -15.45
C GLU A 911 -27.71 27.93 -15.14
N GLU A 912 -28.09 27.68 -13.88
CA GLU A 912 -29.51 27.66 -13.46
C GLU A 912 -30.21 29.05 -13.55
N ALA A 913 -29.53 30.03 -14.17
CA ALA A 913 -30.05 31.36 -14.48
C ALA A 913 -31.37 31.37 -15.27
N PRO A 914 -31.60 30.58 -16.36
CA PRO A 914 -32.81 30.68 -17.14
C PRO A 914 -34.03 30.13 -16.38
N GLU A 915 -33.89 29.28 -15.37
CA GLU A 915 -35.04 28.86 -14.54
C GLU A 915 -35.45 29.91 -13.51
N LYS A 916 -34.49 30.52 -12.82
CA LYS A 916 -34.75 31.64 -11.90
C LYS A 916 -35.23 32.89 -12.66
N VAL A 917 -34.69 33.14 -13.86
CA VAL A 917 -35.19 34.17 -14.77
C VAL A 917 -36.58 33.81 -15.32
N LYS A 918 -36.86 32.56 -15.72
CA LYS A 918 -38.22 32.14 -16.12
C LYS A 918 -39.23 32.34 -14.99
N THR A 919 -38.93 31.98 -13.74
CA THR A 919 -39.84 32.21 -12.60
C THR A 919 -39.98 33.69 -12.24
N ALA A 920 -38.91 34.49 -12.32
CA ALA A 920 -38.98 35.95 -12.18
C ALA A 920 -39.81 36.61 -13.30
N VAL A 921 -39.64 36.19 -14.56
CA VAL A 921 -40.42 36.68 -15.71
C VAL A 921 -41.88 36.23 -15.61
N LEU A 922 -42.17 35.00 -15.21
CA LEU A 922 -43.54 34.51 -15.02
C LEU A 922 -44.26 35.26 -13.90
N SER A 923 -43.61 35.48 -12.76
CA SER A 923 -44.19 36.22 -11.63
C SER A 923 -44.38 37.71 -11.93
N THR A 924 -43.40 38.38 -12.54
CA THR A 924 -43.54 39.78 -12.97
C THR A 924 -44.59 39.95 -14.08
N THR A 925 -44.65 39.03 -15.05
CA THR A 925 -45.68 39.04 -16.13
C THR A 925 -47.08 38.79 -15.57
N ALA A 926 -47.25 37.86 -14.65
CA ALA A 926 -48.51 37.63 -13.95
C ALA A 926 -48.95 38.86 -13.12
N GLN A 927 -48.01 39.51 -12.44
CA GLN A 927 -48.28 40.73 -11.65
C GLN A 927 -48.60 41.93 -12.56
N ALA A 928 -47.93 42.06 -13.70
CA ALA A 928 -48.22 43.07 -14.72
C ALA A 928 -49.61 42.86 -15.34
N LYS A 929 -49.98 41.61 -15.68
CA LYS A 929 -51.31 41.26 -16.22
C LYS A 929 -52.42 41.55 -15.19
N ARG A 930 -52.20 41.25 -13.91
CA ARG A 930 -53.12 41.64 -12.81
C ARG A 930 -53.24 43.16 -12.64
N ARG A 931 -52.14 43.92 -12.78
CA ARG A 931 -52.16 45.40 -12.74
C ARG A 931 -52.90 45.99 -13.95
N ALA A 932 -52.69 45.46 -15.15
CA ALA A 932 -53.40 45.87 -16.37
C ALA A 932 -54.91 45.65 -16.22
N GLN A 933 -55.35 44.45 -15.82
CA GLN A 933 -56.77 44.15 -15.57
C GLN A 933 -57.39 45.02 -14.46
N ARG A 934 -56.61 45.38 -13.43
CA ARG A 934 -57.09 46.31 -12.38
C ARG A 934 -57.26 47.74 -12.92
N ARG A 935 -56.35 48.20 -13.79
CA ARG A 935 -56.43 49.51 -14.45
C ARG A 935 -57.59 49.57 -15.45
N GLU A 936 -57.79 48.51 -16.23
CA GLU A 936 -58.93 48.35 -17.14
C GLU A 936 -60.27 48.35 -16.38
N LYS A 937 -60.36 47.63 -15.25
CA LYS A 937 -61.52 47.67 -14.35
C LYS A 937 -61.74 49.04 -13.68
N GLN A 938 -60.71 49.86 -13.51
CA GLN A 938 -60.85 51.25 -13.05
C GLN A 938 -61.36 52.17 -14.18
N GLN A 939 -60.77 52.09 -15.37
CA GLN A 939 -61.24 52.85 -16.55
C GLN A 939 -62.70 52.52 -16.91
N ARG A 940 -63.10 51.25 -16.80
CA ARG A 940 -64.49 50.79 -16.98
C ARG A 940 -65.44 51.17 -15.83
N ARG A 941 -64.90 51.67 -14.71
CA ARG A 941 -65.64 52.29 -13.59
C ARG A 941 -65.73 53.81 -13.73
N GLU A 942 -64.77 54.43 -14.39
CA GLU A 942 -64.73 55.88 -14.66
C GLU A 942 -65.59 56.30 -15.87
N SER A 943 -66.11 55.33 -16.64
CA SER A 943 -66.88 55.59 -17.86
C SER A 943 -68.41 55.44 -17.73
N MET A 944 -68.98 55.36 -16.52
CA MET A 944 -70.42 55.14 -16.29
C MET A 944 -70.94 55.85 -15.02
N ASP A 945 -71.30 57.13 -15.09
CA ASP A 945 -72.28 57.73 -14.15
C ASP A 945 -73.00 58.99 -14.70
N ILE A 946 -74.22 58.80 -15.21
CA ILE A 946 -75.40 59.70 -15.24
C ILE A 946 -76.58 58.68 -15.36
N ASP A 947 -77.55 58.49 -14.43
CA ASP A 947 -78.38 59.47 -13.74
C ASP A 947 -79.16 58.91 -12.50
N GLN A 948 -79.48 59.81 -11.56
CA GLN A 948 -80.58 59.86 -10.57
C GLN A 948 -81.25 58.64 -9.85
N THR A 949 -80.86 58.45 -8.56
CA THR A 949 -81.71 58.43 -7.31
C THR A 949 -82.87 57.38 -7.11
N PRO A 950 -83.66 57.35 -5.99
CA PRO A 950 -83.32 56.48 -4.84
C PRO A 950 -84.49 55.68 -4.18
N ALA A 951 -84.22 54.55 -3.50
CA ALA A 951 -85.04 54.04 -2.38
C ALA A 951 -84.34 52.93 -1.55
N THR A 952 -84.49 53.00 -0.22
CA THR A 952 -84.02 52.04 0.81
C THR A 952 -85.17 51.08 1.24
N PRO A 953 -85.08 50.15 2.24
CA PRO A 953 -83.98 49.80 3.16
C PRO A 953 -83.81 48.28 3.53
N LYS A 954 -82.87 48.01 4.48
CA LYS A 954 -82.77 46.86 5.44
C LYS A 954 -82.18 45.51 4.96
N VAL A 955 -81.49 44.69 5.79
CA VAL A 955 -80.71 44.83 7.06
C VAL A 955 -80.00 43.46 7.31
N SER A 956 -78.77 43.45 7.88
CA SER A 956 -78.03 42.37 8.63
C SER A 956 -78.21 40.85 8.29
N ASP A 957 -77.26 39.93 8.50
CA ASP A 957 -76.16 39.90 9.48
C ASP A 957 -75.17 38.73 9.23
N GLN A 958 -74.08 38.69 10.02
CA GLN A 958 -73.29 37.50 10.44
C GLN A 958 -72.44 36.69 9.44
N THR A 959 -71.11 36.82 9.62
CA THR A 959 -70.07 35.79 9.40
C THR A 959 -70.16 34.68 10.47
N PRO A 960 -69.56 33.48 10.26
CA PRO A 960 -68.29 33.20 10.96
C PRO A 960 -67.27 32.23 10.31
N ASP A 961 -66.00 32.52 10.62
CA ASP A 961 -64.75 31.75 10.78
C ASP A 961 -64.60 30.20 10.66
N LYS A 962 -63.30 29.81 10.47
CA LYS A 962 -62.58 28.53 10.69
C LYS A 962 -62.62 27.43 9.61
N MET A 963 -61.65 26.51 9.53
CA MET A 963 -60.16 26.53 9.61
C MET A 963 -59.62 25.12 9.20
N GLU A 964 -58.42 25.08 8.64
CA GLU A 964 -57.41 23.99 8.49
C GLU A 964 -57.69 22.47 8.60
N THR A 965 -56.99 21.74 7.71
CA THR A 965 -56.35 20.39 7.81
C THR A 965 -57.15 19.06 7.71
N ASP A 966 -56.81 18.34 6.62
CA ASP A 966 -56.36 16.94 6.50
C ASP A 966 -57.27 15.68 6.53
N GLU A 967 -56.79 14.74 5.67
CA GLU A 967 -56.97 13.29 5.54
C GLU A 967 -58.33 12.61 5.20
N SER A 968 -58.37 12.15 3.94
CA SER A 968 -58.60 10.74 3.55
C SER A 968 -60.02 10.21 3.21
N ALA A 969 -60.04 9.58 2.01
CA ALA A 969 -60.73 8.34 1.64
C ALA A 969 -62.26 8.23 1.40
N VAL A 970 -62.60 8.21 0.09
CA VAL A 970 -63.30 7.09 -0.62
C VAL A 970 -64.85 6.95 -0.56
N LYS A 971 -65.44 6.85 -1.78
CA LYS A 971 -66.79 6.38 -2.22
C LYS A 971 -68.03 7.24 -1.84
N GLY A 972 -69.02 7.41 -2.74
CA GLY A 972 -69.14 7.00 -4.15
C GLY A 972 -70.58 7.16 -4.70
N GLU A 973 -70.74 7.11 -6.03
CA GLU A 973 -72.00 6.88 -6.81
C GLU A 973 -73.15 7.92 -6.63
N GLU A 974 -74.07 8.22 -7.56
CA GLU A 974 -74.32 7.98 -9.00
C GLU A 974 -75.23 9.16 -9.48
N ASP A 975 -75.07 9.76 -10.67
CA ASP A 975 -75.87 9.58 -11.91
C ASP A 975 -75.63 10.87 -12.76
N GLY A 976 -75.74 10.97 -14.10
CA GLY A 976 -76.10 9.99 -15.13
C GLY A 976 -76.76 10.70 -16.35
N LYS A 977 -76.25 10.44 -17.58
CA LYS A 977 -76.78 10.86 -18.93
C LYS A 977 -76.60 12.31 -19.42
N ASP A 978 -76.55 12.58 -20.73
CA ASP A 978 -76.03 11.90 -21.94
C ASP A 978 -76.21 12.85 -23.15
N GLY A 979 -75.31 12.84 -24.15
CA GLY A 979 -75.51 13.62 -25.39
C GLY A 979 -74.32 13.75 -26.34
N GLU A 980 -74.15 12.78 -27.26
CA GLU A 980 -73.43 12.92 -28.55
C GLU A 980 -73.98 14.12 -29.37
N LYS A 981 -73.32 14.81 -30.33
CA LYS A 981 -72.07 14.69 -31.15
C LYS A 981 -71.86 16.08 -31.85
N ASP A 982 -70.84 16.46 -32.64
CA ASP A 982 -69.60 15.86 -33.19
C ASP A 982 -68.63 17.03 -33.58
N GLY A 983 -67.37 16.77 -33.98
CA GLY A 983 -66.53 17.80 -34.66
C GLY A 983 -64.99 17.78 -34.41
N GLU A 984 -64.21 17.56 -35.48
CA GLU A 984 -62.75 17.33 -35.56
C GLU A 984 -61.74 18.36 -34.97
N LYS A 985 -60.56 17.83 -34.57
CA LYS A 985 -59.18 18.41 -34.66
C LYS A 985 -58.84 19.68 -33.85
N ASP A 986 -57.63 19.87 -33.32
CA ASP A 986 -56.35 19.13 -33.38
C ASP A 986 -55.82 18.79 -31.97
N GLY A 987 -54.81 17.92 -31.89
CA GLY A 987 -54.27 17.42 -30.62
C GLY A 987 -52.85 17.91 -30.29
N GLU A 988 -52.67 18.45 -29.08
CA GLU A 988 -51.43 18.37 -28.33
C GLU A 988 -51.74 17.73 -26.96
N LYS A 989 -51.01 16.66 -26.60
CA LYS A 989 -51.20 15.95 -25.34
C LYS A 989 -50.22 16.44 -24.28
N GLU A 990 -50.78 16.71 -23.11
CA GLU A 990 -50.02 16.90 -21.88
C GLU A 990 -49.13 15.68 -21.59
N ALA A 991 -47.84 15.92 -21.36
CA ALA A 991 -46.92 14.92 -20.83
C ALA A 991 -46.88 15.03 -19.31
N GLY A 992 -47.65 14.17 -18.63
CA GLY A 992 -47.62 14.08 -17.17
C GLY A 992 -46.29 13.56 -16.63
N GLU A 993 -45.74 14.24 -15.64
CA GLU A 993 -44.60 13.78 -14.85
C GLU A 993 -44.95 12.47 -14.10
N GLY A 994 -43.94 11.63 -13.82
CA GLY A 994 -44.10 10.52 -12.87
C GLY A 994 -43.96 9.09 -13.41
N GLN A 995 -43.02 8.82 -14.30
CA GLN A 995 -42.43 7.48 -14.38
C GLN A 995 -40.98 7.49 -13.93
N LYS A 996 -40.72 6.84 -12.78
CA LYS A 996 -39.36 6.40 -12.43
C LYS A 996 -38.85 5.57 -13.61
N LYS A 997 -37.74 5.98 -14.25
CA LYS A 997 -37.04 5.12 -15.21
C LYS A 997 -36.78 3.79 -14.52
N LYS A 998 -37.44 2.71 -14.97
CA LYS A 998 -36.94 1.36 -14.70
C LYS A 998 -35.55 1.33 -15.31
N ILE A 999 -34.54 1.09 -14.48
CA ILE A 999 -33.19 0.81 -14.95
C ILE A 999 -33.33 -0.36 -15.92
N GLU A 1000 -33.04 -0.13 -17.20
CA GLU A 1000 -33.03 -1.20 -18.18
C GLU A 1000 -32.00 -2.23 -17.72
N ARG A 1001 -32.37 -3.50 -17.73
CA ARG A 1001 -31.43 -4.56 -17.37
C ARG A 1001 -30.40 -4.66 -18.49
N GLU A 1002 -29.28 -3.95 -18.31
CA GLU A 1002 -28.12 -4.03 -19.19
C GLU A 1002 -27.80 -5.50 -19.50
N LYS A 1003 -27.43 -5.77 -20.76
CA LYS A 1003 -26.92 -7.08 -21.15
C LYS A 1003 -25.65 -7.35 -20.34
N VAL A 1004 -25.57 -8.56 -19.78
CA VAL A 1004 -24.36 -9.02 -19.09
C VAL A 1004 -23.37 -9.44 -20.16
N GLY A 1005 -22.12 -9.00 -20.03
CA GLY A 1005 -21.07 -9.22 -21.02
C GLY A 1005 -20.80 -7.97 -21.86
N TYR A 1006 -19.57 -7.47 -21.79
CA TYR A 1006 -19.04 -6.46 -22.70
C TYR A 1006 -17.57 -6.73 -23.05
N GLU A 1007 -17.16 -6.26 -24.22
CA GLU A 1007 -15.79 -6.35 -24.69
C GLU A 1007 -14.98 -5.15 -24.19
N LEU A 1008 -13.74 -5.42 -23.81
CA LEU A 1008 -12.73 -4.44 -23.42
C LEU A 1008 -11.51 -4.61 -24.32
N GLU A 1009 -10.91 -3.49 -24.71
CA GLU A 1009 -9.69 -3.47 -25.50
C GLU A 1009 -8.46 -3.58 -24.60
N ASN A 1010 -7.33 -4.04 -25.15
CA ASN A 1010 -6.04 -3.95 -24.50
C ASN A 1010 -5.75 -2.49 -24.06
N MET A 1011 -4.99 -2.28 -22.97
CA MET A 1011 -4.75 -0.95 -22.37
C MET A 1011 -6.02 -0.28 -21.79
N SER A 1012 -7.00 -1.06 -21.30
CA SER A 1012 -8.17 -0.54 -20.60
C SER A 1012 -8.07 -0.65 -19.07
N ARG A 1013 -8.80 0.22 -18.36
CA ARG A 1013 -8.90 0.23 -16.89
C ARG A 1013 -9.65 -1.02 -16.41
N VAL A 1014 -9.06 -1.74 -15.47
CA VAL A 1014 -9.64 -2.95 -14.86
C VAL A 1014 -9.45 -2.88 -13.35
N LEU A 1015 -10.54 -2.97 -12.58
CA LEU A 1015 -10.47 -2.97 -11.13
C LEU A 1015 -10.09 -4.35 -10.56
N PRO A 1016 -9.43 -4.44 -9.39
CA PRO A 1016 -9.13 -5.73 -8.74
C PRO A 1016 -10.37 -6.61 -8.51
N ALA A 1017 -11.53 -6.00 -8.22
CA ALA A 1017 -12.81 -6.71 -8.10
C ALA A 1017 -13.34 -7.26 -9.44
N GLN A 1018 -12.96 -6.63 -10.55
CA GLN A 1018 -13.40 -6.98 -11.91
C GLN A 1018 -12.60 -8.14 -12.51
N LEU A 1019 -11.33 -8.33 -12.11
CA LEU A 1019 -10.45 -9.41 -12.59
C LEU A 1019 -11.10 -10.80 -12.54
N LYS A 1020 -11.91 -11.07 -11.52
CA LYS A 1020 -12.65 -12.35 -11.31
C LYS A 1020 -13.65 -12.67 -12.42
N TYR A 1021 -14.03 -11.70 -13.23
CA TYR A 1021 -15.04 -11.82 -14.28
C TYR A 1021 -14.44 -11.74 -15.70
N LEU A 1022 -13.12 -11.53 -15.82
CA LEU A 1022 -12.45 -11.45 -17.11
C LEU A 1022 -12.20 -12.83 -17.70
N THR A 1023 -12.41 -12.93 -19.00
CA THR A 1023 -12.12 -14.10 -19.82
C THR A 1023 -11.44 -13.65 -21.10
N PHE A 1024 -10.44 -14.41 -21.55
CA PHE A 1024 -9.70 -14.17 -22.79
C PHE A 1024 -10.22 -15.16 -23.84
N PRO A 1025 -11.12 -14.74 -24.75
CA PRO A 1025 -11.72 -15.64 -25.75
C PRO A 1025 -10.87 -15.77 -27.02
N ASP A 1026 -9.86 -14.90 -27.23
CA ASP A 1026 -9.11 -14.84 -28.48
C ASP A 1026 -8.22 -16.08 -28.70
N PRO A 1027 -8.34 -16.78 -29.84
CA PRO A 1027 -7.60 -18.00 -30.09
C PRO A 1027 -6.12 -17.78 -30.45
N ARG A 1028 -5.77 -16.58 -30.95
CA ARG A 1028 -4.40 -16.19 -31.37
C ARG A 1028 -3.49 -15.88 -30.19
N TYR A 1029 -4.05 -15.26 -29.14
CA TYR A 1029 -3.31 -14.64 -28.04
C TYR A 1029 -3.63 -15.33 -26.71
N GLU A 1030 -2.75 -16.21 -26.23
CA GLU A 1030 -2.93 -16.95 -24.96
C GLU A 1030 -2.05 -16.36 -23.84
N PRO A 1031 -2.61 -15.87 -22.71
CA PRO A 1031 -1.82 -15.29 -21.64
C PRO A 1031 -1.00 -16.37 -20.90
N VAL A 1032 0.29 -16.11 -20.67
CA VAL A 1032 1.20 -17.07 -20.00
C VAL A 1032 0.79 -17.32 -18.54
N LYS A 1033 0.21 -16.30 -17.90
CA LYS A 1033 -0.18 -16.27 -16.49
C LYS A 1033 -1.66 -15.89 -16.39
N ARG A 1034 -2.36 -16.35 -15.34
CA ARG A 1034 -3.73 -15.88 -15.07
C ARG A 1034 -3.72 -14.35 -14.88
N PRO A 1035 -4.72 -13.62 -15.42
CA PRO A 1035 -4.75 -12.16 -15.36
C PRO A 1035 -4.78 -11.70 -13.91
N THR A 1036 -3.65 -11.18 -13.43
CA THR A 1036 -3.50 -10.68 -12.06
C THR A 1036 -3.71 -9.15 -11.99
N GLY A 1037 -3.91 -8.51 -13.15
CA GLY A 1037 -3.72 -7.08 -13.37
C GLY A 1037 -2.29 -6.79 -13.84
N GLY A 1038 -2.02 -5.53 -14.21
CA GLY A 1038 -0.69 -5.07 -14.61
C GLY A 1038 -0.27 -5.56 -16.00
N VAL A 1039 1.04 -5.68 -16.19
CA VAL A 1039 1.63 -6.19 -17.45
C VAL A 1039 1.55 -7.71 -17.50
N VAL A 1040 0.90 -8.23 -18.53
CA VAL A 1040 0.72 -9.66 -18.80
C VAL A 1040 1.36 -9.99 -20.14
N VAL A 1041 2.34 -10.90 -20.15
CA VAL A 1041 2.91 -11.41 -21.39
C VAL A 1041 1.96 -12.43 -22.01
N VAL A 1042 1.71 -12.25 -23.30
CA VAL A 1042 0.76 -13.03 -24.10
C VAL A 1042 1.52 -13.76 -25.19
N LEU A 1043 1.13 -15.00 -25.48
CA LEU A 1043 1.71 -15.81 -26.55
C LEU A 1043 0.92 -15.63 -27.83
N ASP A 1044 1.49 -14.96 -28.83
CA ASP A 1044 1.06 -15.10 -30.22
C ASP A 1044 1.34 -16.54 -30.73
N LYS A 1045 0.29 -17.23 -31.17
CA LYS A 1045 0.38 -18.56 -31.79
C LYS A 1045 0.64 -18.51 -33.30
N THR A 1046 0.47 -17.36 -33.95
CA THR A 1046 0.71 -17.15 -35.38
C THR A 1046 1.63 -15.95 -35.64
N PRO A 1047 2.91 -16.01 -35.23
CA PRO A 1047 3.87 -14.90 -35.38
C PRO A 1047 4.18 -14.53 -36.84
N GLU A 1048 3.82 -15.35 -37.82
CA GLU A 1048 4.01 -15.08 -39.25
C GLU A 1048 2.93 -14.15 -39.86
N GLU A 1049 1.81 -13.92 -39.16
CA GLU A 1049 0.74 -13.03 -39.62
C GLU A 1049 0.99 -11.59 -39.17
N ALA A 1050 0.85 -10.64 -40.11
CA ALA A 1050 1.00 -9.20 -39.85
C ALA A 1050 0.15 -8.73 -38.64
N ARG A 1051 0.72 -7.80 -37.88
CA ARG A 1051 0.24 -7.39 -36.55
C ARG A 1051 -0.23 -5.95 -36.57
N GLU A 1052 -1.40 -5.70 -36.01
CA GLU A 1052 -1.82 -4.34 -35.62
C GLU A 1052 -1.29 -4.07 -34.21
N THR A 1053 -0.19 -3.31 -34.12
CA THR A 1053 0.42 -2.87 -32.87
C THR A 1053 -0.06 -1.49 -32.48
N ILE A 1054 -0.19 -1.26 -31.17
CA ILE A 1054 -0.49 0.06 -30.62
C ILE A 1054 0.83 0.85 -30.53
N GLU A 1055 1.00 1.86 -31.40
CA GLU A 1055 2.14 2.79 -31.32
C GLU A 1055 2.13 3.59 -30.01
N LEU A 1056 3.26 3.70 -29.32
CA LEU A 1056 3.38 4.40 -28.04
C LEU A 1056 3.50 5.93 -28.25
N GLN A 1057 2.37 6.63 -28.20
CA GLN A 1057 2.27 8.06 -28.54
C GLN A 1057 2.95 8.99 -27.52
N ALA A 1058 2.94 8.64 -26.24
CA ALA A 1058 3.61 9.41 -25.18
C ALA A 1058 5.14 9.42 -25.35
N SER A 1059 5.73 8.34 -25.86
CA SER A 1059 7.15 8.26 -26.18
C SER A 1059 7.51 8.77 -27.59
N ALA A 1060 6.58 8.67 -28.55
CA ALA A 1060 6.82 9.00 -29.96
C ALA A 1060 6.59 10.49 -30.31
N ARG A 1061 6.04 11.29 -29.40
CA ARG A 1061 5.80 12.72 -29.64
C ARG A 1061 7.09 13.54 -29.54
N GLU A 1062 7.94 13.43 -30.56
CA GLU A 1062 8.83 14.51 -30.92
C GLU A 1062 8.00 15.78 -31.18
N ILE A 1063 8.42 16.92 -30.62
CA ILE A 1063 8.03 18.21 -31.19
C ILE A 1063 8.65 18.22 -32.60
N PRO A 1064 7.87 18.45 -33.68
CA PRO A 1064 8.35 18.21 -35.04
C PRO A 1064 9.66 18.95 -35.32
N GLY A 1065 10.75 18.18 -35.41
CA GLY A 1065 12.06 18.68 -35.78
C GLY A 1065 11.98 19.30 -37.17
N ALA A 1066 12.58 20.49 -37.31
CA ALA A 1066 12.44 21.34 -38.49
C ALA A 1066 12.52 20.57 -39.82
N ALA A 1067 11.41 20.57 -40.57
CA ALA A 1067 11.35 19.95 -41.88
C ALA A 1067 12.40 20.61 -42.81
N ARG A 1068 13.33 19.80 -43.34
CA ARG A 1068 14.30 20.25 -44.34
C ARG A 1068 13.57 20.78 -45.58
N ALA A 1069 13.69 22.08 -45.81
CA ALA A 1069 13.24 22.69 -47.06
C ALA A 1069 13.97 22.09 -48.28
N PRO A 1070 13.33 21.98 -49.45
CA PRO A 1070 13.97 21.47 -50.67
C PRO A 1070 15.09 22.39 -51.15
N THR A 1071 16.13 21.81 -51.74
CA THR A 1071 17.26 22.56 -52.29
C THR A 1071 16.87 23.34 -53.55
N GLU A 1072 16.87 24.68 -53.47
CA GLU A 1072 17.01 25.55 -54.65
C GLU A 1072 18.35 26.29 -54.67
N ARG A 1073 18.78 26.70 -55.87
CA ARG A 1073 20.17 27.06 -56.18
C ARG A 1073 20.50 28.51 -55.82
N ALA A 1074 21.72 28.72 -55.31
CA ALA A 1074 22.31 30.04 -55.15
C ALA A 1074 22.53 30.78 -56.47
N PRO A 1075 22.54 32.12 -56.43
CA PRO A 1075 23.54 32.89 -57.16
C PRO A 1075 24.36 33.85 -56.28
N GLU A 1076 25.52 34.23 -56.82
CA GLU A 1076 26.70 34.80 -56.18
C GLU A 1076 26.59 36.25 -55.68
N PHE A 1077 27.37 36.58 -54.64
CA PHE A 1077 27.73 37.97 -54.27
C PHE A 1077 28.96 38.45 -55.03
N PRO A 1078 29.07 39.77 -55.29
CA PRO A 1078 30.36 40.47 -55.30
C PRO A 1078 30.46 41.50 -54.16
N ALA A 1079 31.66 41.61 -53.57
CA ALA A 1079 31.91 42.33 -52.31
C ALA A 1079 32.29 43.81 -52.47
N GLY A 1080 32.06 44.62 -51.41
CA GLY A 1080 32.68 45.95 -51.30
C GLY A 1080 32.32 46.78 -50.06
N GLY A 1081 33.28 46.95 -49.13
CA GLY A 1081 33.57 48.29 -48.58
C GLY A 1081 33.12 48.68 -47.16
N ARG A 1082 33.93 48.29 -46.15
CA ARG A 1082 34.26 49.03 -44.90
C ARG A 1082 33.20 49.16 -43.77
N SER A 1083 33.76 49.29 -42.57
CA SER A 1083 33.15 49.17 -41.23
C SER A 1083 32.62 50.48 -40.65
N PHE A 1084 31.59 50.41 -39.79
CA PHE A 1084 31.63 50.83 -38.38
C PHE A 1084 30.34 50.42 -37.64
N GLY A 1085 30.43 50.11 -36.34
CA GLY A 1085 29.28 49.85 -35.44
C GLY A 1085 29.08 48.36 -35.10
N ARG A 1086 29.35 47.98 -33.84
CA ARG A 1086 29.21 46.61 -33.32
C ARG A 1086 28.15 46.62 -32.21
N GLY A 1087 27.02 45.98 -32.46
CA GLY A 1087 26.04 45.58 -31.44
C GLY A 1087 25.73 44.09 -31.59
N PRO A 1088 25.62 43.31 -30.51
CA PRO A 1088 25.29 41.90 -30.60
C PRO A 1088 23.78 41.73 -30.83
N LEU A 1089 23.41 41.21 -32.01
CA LEU A 1089 22.09 40.64 -32.23
C LEU A 1089 22.03 39.30 -31.50
N VAL A 1090 21.09 39.15 -30.57
CA VAL A 1090 20.72 37.85 -30.01
C VAL A 1090 19.81 37.17 -31.04
N ALA A 1091 20.09 35.92 -31.37
CA ALA A 1091 19.15 35.09 -32.11
C ALA A 1091 18.11 34.55 -31.12
N GLU A 1092 16.83 34.82 -31.36
CA GLU A 1092 15.74 34.19 -30.63
C GLU A 1092 15.55 32.77 -31.17
N GLU A 1093 15.85 31.78 -30.34
CA GLU A 1093 15.39 30.40 -30.55
C GLU A 1093 13.97 30.31 -29.97
N ASP A 1094 12.98 30.15 -30.85
CA ASP A 1094 11.57 30.09 -30.47
C ASP A 1094 11.23 28.72 -29.86
N VAL A 1095 11.12 28.69 -28.53
CA VAL A 1095 10.82 27.49 -27.74
C VAL A 1095 9.39 27.57 -27.20
N GLY A 1096 8.57 26.57 -27.56
CA GLY A 1096 7.13 26.47 -27.32
C GLY A 1096 6.56 27.32 -26.16
N ALA A 1097 5.99 28.48 -26.52
CA ALA A 1097 5.70 29.61 -25.64
C ALA A 1097 5.03 29.28 -24.29
N GLY A 1098 4.09 28.32 -24.24
CA GLY A 1098 3.34 28.03 -23.01
C GLY A 1098 4.15 27.46 -21.85
N ALA A 1099 5.22 26.69 -22.12
CA ALA A 1099 6.09 26.17 -21.04
C ALA A 1099 7.10 27.24 -20.58
N ALA A 1100 7.58 28.06 -21.52
CA ALA A 1100 8.44 29.20 -21.23
C ALA A 1100 7.70 30.29 -20.43
N ALA A 1101 6.42 30.53 -20.70
CA ALA A 1101 5.60 31.47 -19.94
C ALA A 1101 5.34 31.01 -18.50
N ALA A 1102 4.98 29.73 -18.29
CA ALA A 1102 4.87 29.14 -16.94
C ALA A 1102 6.19 29.22 -16.16
N ALA A 1103 7.32 28.99 -16.84
CA ALA A 1103 8.64 29.16 -16.26
C ALA A 1103 8.91 30.64 -15.92
N GLY A 1104 8.65 31.58 -16.82
CA GLY A 1104 8.82 33.02 -16.58
C GLY A 1104 8.06 33.51 -15.35
N VAL A 1105 6.82 33.04 -15.17
CA VAL A 1105 5.97 33.38 -14.02
C VAL A 1105 6.48 32.78 -12.70
N LEU A 1106 6.87 31.49 -12.68
CA LEU A 1106 7.41 30.86 -11.46
C LEU A 1106 8.86 31.26 -11.13
N THR A 1107 9.62 31.72 -12.13
CA THR A 1107 11.00 32.21 -11.96
C THR A 1107 11.06 33.71 -11.65
N ALA A 1108 9.98 34.47 -11.82
CA ALA A 1108 9.92 35.87 -11.43
C ALA A 1108 10.30 36.07 -9.95
N VAL A 1109 11.18 37.06 -9.74
CA VAL A 1109 11.61 37.52 -8.42
C VAL A 1109 10.43 38.23 -7.76
N ASP A 1110 10.25 38.02 -6.46
CA ASP A 1110 9.24 38.72 -5.67
C ASP A 1110 9.67 40.18 -5.44
N GLU A 1111 9.34 41.07 -6.39
CA GLU A 1111 9.59 42.51 -6.29
C GLU A 1111 8.50 43.21 -5.47
N ASP A 1112 8.55 43.05 -4.14
CA ASP A 1112 7.73 43.77 -3.15
C ASP A 1112 8.13 45.26 -3.01
N GLU A 1113 8.32 45.99 -4.12
CA GLU A 1113 8.37 47.47 -4.10
C GLU A 1113 6.96 48.05 -4.36
N GLU A 1114 6.40 48.73 -3.35
CA GLU A 1114 5.13 49.48 -3.48
C GLU A 1114 5.26 50.64 -4.49
N GLY A 1115 5.05 50.34 -5.78
CA GLY A 1115 4.98 51.37 -6.83
C GLY A 1115 5.34 50.96 -8.26
N ALA A 1116 5.78 49.73 -8.53
CA ALA A 1116 6.09 49.28 -9.89
C ALA A 1116 4.81 48.93 -10.71
N GLU A 1117 4.83 49.21 -12.02
CA GLU A 1117 3.70 48.94 -12.93
C GLU A 1117 3.54 47.44 -13.21
N GLU A 1118 2.29 46.96 -13.26
CA GLU A 1118 1.98 45.58 -13.69
C GLU A 1118 2.53 45.31 -15.10
N ALA A 1119 3.14 44.14 -15.29
CA ALA A 1119 3.62 43.73 -16.61
C ALA A 1119 2.46 43.69 -17.61
N PRO A 1120 2.61 44.25 -18.83
CA PRO A 1120 1.52 44.33 -19.79
C PRO A 1120 1.06 42.94 -20.25
N VAL A 1121 -0.26 42.76 -20.28
CA VAL A 1121 -0.91 41.53 -20.77
C VAL A 1121 -0.59 41.34 -22.27
N PRO A 1122 -0.18 40.14 -22.71
CA PRO A 1122 -0.05 39.84 -24.14
C PRO A 1122 -1.41 39.91 -24.86
N ASP A 1123 -1.42 40.37 -26.12
CA ASP A 1123 -2.64 40.45 -26.92
C ASP A 1123 -3.26 39.06 -27.21
N ASP A 1124 -4.59 39.02 -27.37
CA ASP A 1124 -5.35 37.81 -27.72
C ASP A 1124 -4.93 37.24 -29.10
N PHE A 1125 -4.80 35.92 -29.19
CA PHE A 1125 -4.47 35.23 -30.44
C PHE A 1125 -5.67 35.15 -31.41
N GLU A 1126 -5.43 35.49 -32.68
CA GLU A 1126 -6.40 35.23 -33.77
C GLU A 1126 -6.48 33.73 -34.08
N TYR A 1127 -7.70 33.22 -34.25
CA TYR A 1127 -7.97 31.86 -34.70
C TYR A 1127 -8.03 31.81 -36.23
N GLU A 1128 -7.06 31.16 -36.88
CA GLU A 1128 -7.27 30.62 -38.23
C GLU A 1128 -7.99 29.26 -38.10
N THR A 1129 -9.28 29.27 -38.44
CA THR A 1129 -10.07 28.04 -38.62
C THR A 1129 -10.08 27.65 -40.09
N ASP A 1130 -9.14 26.78 -40.47
CA ASP A 1130 -9.41 25.83 -41.55
C ASP A 1130 -10.19 24.67 -40.92
N GLY A 1131 -11.34 24.24 -41.43
CA GLY A 1131 -11.89 24.44 -42.77
C GLY A 1131 -12.24 23.06 -43.30
N GLU A 1132 -13.53 22.74 -43.35
CA GLU A 1132 -14.00 21.50 -43.98
C GLU A 1132 -13.66 21.55 -45.48
N ASP A 1133 -12.85 20.61 -45.99
CA ASP A 1133 -13.04 19.96 -47.31
C ASP A 1133 -11.99 18.84 -47.54
N GLU A 1134 -12.48 17.72 -48.10
CA GLU A 1134 -11.82 16.44 -48.49
C GLU A 1134 -11.29 15.47 -47.39
#